data_AF-A0A427Y3V4-F1
#
_entry.id   AF-A0A427Y3V4-F1
#
_cell.length_a   1.000
_cell.length_b   1.000
_cell.length_c   1.000
_cell.angle_alpha   90.00
_cell.angle_beta   90.00
_cell.angle_gamma   90.00
#
_symmetry.space_group_name_H-M   'P 1'
#
loop_
_entity.id
_entity.type
_entity.pdbx_description
1 polymer ?
#
loop_
_entity_poly.entity_id
_entity_poly.type
_entity_poly.pdbx_seq_one_letter_code
_entity_poly.pdbx_strand_id
1 'polypeptide(L)'
;MSSCNTNGTTTTASMWQQSGPTYQRPLGPSEIAFIPASADGTGDMFLHLTPTSFMQPDRVALAWAILRARHPTLASRVVSESLSVLMKQVHCPANVSEAIKEAKPSLTFNGASEQELFDAHMDGPRVLTESRLSHLTIATPTVSSSGTNPRSYDLFIAAPHFIGDEGPSTRTLGAPLSLEAQLPQPKARFQRAAHAVSLQLCQARKIGAPTLPRESKGERKTALREISLDEEKTAWVLKKQGRGSQRLQCDLRFGGDGLGSDSTIASTRSPLLVPKSLLMSAGRQARAKGNPPPYSEIVPSRAPSTALCGISLIGNLDRTYIHEEYAPSVELLTVTTASRLRPAGFLLLAHTFRAKLWFHLVWDQNCFEAGTVERFWEALPEMLGKINLDTNSDSAAMSSQLQVVGVVAFYMIAALVMVMGNKMVLNDAPDLPLILMLLQNLSTVGLLTLTSKLTDKVQLPQIEMRTAKQLAPLLIIDVAGFVFSTLCLRDVEATFFQHLLTVNVVQIARSLVLPFTIIVSAIHTRRHPSTMVIVAASIVTVGFFVGVSPFNLRTMPRPMGLVYGFLSSLSIAVHTVVLKGSLPIVGGSVTQLSYWCKLSTAFALGALSLINGEAVRFVSLLSSGTWDWRVFLWGNLVTGIFGFLISIAGILSVKVTSPVTHIFSSSARSVIQTLLGVKLFHDTLSGNRIASLAIIVSGTLLYTWVKSRRTSDEWQEKQEATPDIEAQRLLQWDDEKNAAGVSEREKALVSVVGEKA
;
A
#
# COMPACT_ATOMS: atom_id res chain seq x y z
N MET A 1 12.54 -15.94 51.48
CA MET A 1 13.50 -16.06 50.36
C MET A 1 13.60 -17.51 49.95
N SER A 2 12.94 -17.88 48.85
CA SER A 2 13.19 -19.13 48.12
C SER A 2 12.83 -18.87 46.66
N SER A 3 13.74 -19.26 45.79
CA SER A 3 13.92 -18.87 44.39
C SER A 3 12.74 -19.22 43.50
N CYS A 4 12.14 -18.21 42.87
CA CYS A 4 11.23 -18.38 41.75
C CYS A 4 12.04 -18.82 40.51
N ASN A 5 11.94 -20.10 40.19
CA ASN A 5 12.61 -20.75 39.08
C ASN A 5 11.96 -20.26 37.76
N THR A 6 12.60 -19.30 37.11
CA THR A 6 12.14 -18.67 35.87
C THR A 6 12.71 -19.42 34.67
N ASN A 7 12.29 -20.65 34.42
CA ASN A 7 12.58 -21.37 33.16
C ASN A 7 11.60 -22.53 32.96
N GLY A 8 10.55 -22.31 32.17
CA GLY A 8 9.59 -23.32 31.72
C GLY A 8 8.13 -22.94 32.07
N THR A 9 7.21 -23.09 31.11
CA THR A 9 5.72 -22.92 31.22
C THR A 9 5.07 -21.55 30.91
N THR A 10 5.52 -20.82 29.89
CA THR A 10 4.76 -19.62 29.42
C THR A 10 3.55 -19.96 28.52
N THR A 11 3.43 -21.19 28.04
CA THR A 11 2.42 -21.55 27.03
C THR A 11 1.06 -21.98 27.62
N THR A 12 1.02 -22.40 28.89
CA THR A 12 -0.22 -22.85 29.55
C THR A 12 -1.01 -21.72 30.23
N ALA A 13 -0.37 -20.60 30.55
CA ALA A 13 -0.98 -19.49 31.28
C ALA A 13 -1.94 -18.62 30.45
N SER A 14 -1.99 -18.78 29.12
CA SER A 14 -2.87 -18.01 28.22
C SER A 14 -4.05 -18.81 27.66
N MET A 15 -4.15 -20.10 27.97
CA MET A 15 -5.20 -20.97 27.45
C MET A 15 -6.45 -20.91 28.33
N TRP A 16 -7.63 -20.99 27.69
CA TRP A 16 -8.90 -21.12 28.39
C TRP A 16 -8.98 -22.44 29.14
N GLN A 17 -9.32 -22.35 30.42
CA GLN A 17 -9.61 -23.49 31.29
C GLN A 17 -11.12 -23.61 31.44
N GLN A 18 -11.66 -24.81 31.23
CA GLN A 18 -13.07 -25.09 31.42
C GLN A 18 -13.31 -25.64 32.83
N SER A 19 -14.27 -25.06 33.55
CA SER A 19 -14.80 -25.55 34.81
C SER A 19 -16.33 -25.59 34.71
N GLY A 20 -16.88 -26.77 34.44
CA GLY A 20 -18.31 -26.95 34.19
C GLY A 20 -18.81 -26.16 32.97
N PRO A 21 -19.87 -25.35 33.08
CA PRO A 21 -20.39 -24.52 31.98
C PRO A 21 -19.59 -23.23 31.77
N THR A 22 -18.48 -23.02 32.48
CA THR A 22 -17.74 -21.77 32.49
C THR A 22 -16.33 -21.96 31.96
N TYR A 23 -15.88 -21.03 31.11
CA TYR A 23 -14.51 -20.94 30.62
C TYR A 23 -13.82 -19.75 31.29
N GLN A 24 -12.57 -19.90 31.70
CA GLN A 24 -11.77 -18.81 32.27
C GLN A 24 -10.33 -18.80 31.78
N ARG A 25 -9.74 -17.61 31.69
CA ARG A 25 -8.30 -17.41 31.42
C ARG A 25 -7.77 -16.17 32.14
N PRO A 26 -6.47 -16.09 32.43
CA PRO A 26 -5.85 -14.84 32.86
C PRO A 26 -6.00 -13.75 31.80
N LEU A 27 -6.14 -12.50 32.25
CA LEU A 27 -6.13 -11.35 31.36
C LEU A 27 -4.73 -11.13 30.75
N GLY A 28 -4.70 -10.71 29.48
CA GLY A 28 -3.50 -10.31 28.78
C GLY A 28 -2.93 -9.00 29.30
N PRO A 29 -1.63 -8.72 29.08
CA PRO A 29 -1.00 -7.46 29.50
C PRO A 29 -1.74 -6.19 29.06
N SER A 30 -2.26 -6.13 27.83
CA SER A 30 -3.05 -4.99 27.35
C SER A 30 -4.39 -4.88 28.07
N GLU A 31 -5.13 -5.98 28.25
CA GLU A 31 -6.40 -6.01 28.98
C GLU A 31 -6.22 -5.53 30.43
N ILE A 32 -5.18 -6.02 31.13
CA ILE A 32 -4.84 -5.59 32.50
C ILE A 32 -4.50 -4.09 32.54
N ALA A 33 -3.84 -3.56 31.51
CA ALA A 33 -3.48 -2.15 31.45
C ALA A 33 -4.69 -1.21 31.38
N PHE A 34 -5.83 -1.70 30.90
CA PHE A 34 -7.06 -0.92 30.82
C PHE A 34 -7.90 -0.96 32.08
N ILE A 35 -7.79 -1.98 32.93
CA ILE A 35 -8.70 -2.12 34.09
C ILE A 35 -8.55 -0.95 35.08
N PRO A 36 -7.35 -0.62 35.60
CA PRO A 36 -7.24 0.51 36.53
C PRO A 36 -7.50 1.85 35.84
N ALA A 37 -7.13 1.97 34.56
CA ALA A 37 -7.32 3.19 33.78
C ALA A 37 -8.78 3.42 33.36
N SER A 38 -9.61 2.39 33.33
CA SER A 38 -11.04 2.44 32.98
C SER A 38 -11.95 2.46 34.20
N ALA A 39 -11.41 2.58 35.42
CA ALA A 39 -12.22 2.60 36.64
C ALA A 39 -13.30 3.70 36.62
N ASP A 40 -13.01 4.85 35.99
CA ASP A 40 -13.93 5.97 35.75
C ASP A 40 -14.67 5.89 34.39
N GLY A 41 -14.51 4.77 33.67
CA GLY A 41 -15.02 4.54 32.33
C GLY A 41 -14.13 5.07 31.20
N THR A 42 -12.97 5.65 31.48
CA THR A 42 -12.06 6.12 30.41
C THR A 42 -11.70 4.98 29.44
N GLY A 43 -11.93 5.22 28.15
CA GLY A 43 -11.72 4.23 27.10
C GLY A 43 -12.88 3.25 26.92
N ASP A 44 -13.99 3.39 27.64
CA ASP A 44 -15.24 2.74 27.27
C ASP A 44 -15.68 3.31 25.91
N MET A 45 -16.00 2.42 24.98
CA MET A 45 -16.46 2.75 23.64
C MET A 45 -17.96 2.58 23.56
N PHE A 46 -18.56 3.34 22.67
CA PHE A 46 -19.90 3.05 22.20
C PHE A 46 -19.99 3.01 20.68
N LEU A 47 -21.00 2.30 20.22
CA LEU A 47 -21.49 2.26 18.86
C LEU A 47 -22.96 2.69 18.88
N HIS A 48 -23.27 3.78 18.19
CA HIS A 48 -24.64 4.24 17.98
C HIS A 48 -25.07 3.95 16.54
N LEU A 49 -26.23 3.32 16.41
CA LEU A 49 -26.87 2.94 15.15
C LEU A 49 -28.33 3.40 15.18
N THR A 50 -28.84 3.88 14.05
CA THR A 50 -30.21 4.40 13.93
C THR A 50 -31.02 3.60 12.91
N PRO A 51 -31.44 2.36 13.21
CA PRO A 51 -32.23 1.55 12.31
C PRO A 51 -33.71 1.97 12.27
N THR A 52 -34.32 1.86 11.08
CA THR A 52 -35.77 1.98 10.87
C THR A 52 -36.40 0.58 10.83
N SER A 53 -37.11 0.16 11.88
CA SER A 53 -37.74 -1.18 11.88
C SER A 53 -38.86 -1.31 12.92
N PHE A 54 -39.38 -2.53 13.14
CA PHE A 54 -40.30 -2.85 14.23
C PHE A 54 -39.56 -3.68 15.30
N MET A 55 -39.27 -3.08 16.45
CA MET A 55 -38.53 -3.76 17.53
C MET A 55 -39.45 -4.13 18.70
N GLN A 56 -39.70 -5.43 18.86
CA GLN A 56 -40.37 -5.96 20.06
C GLN A 56 -39.32 -6.28 21.15
N PRO A 57 -39.53 -5.89 22.43
CA PRO A 57 -38.56 -6.11 23.49
C PRO A 57 -38.10 -7.56 23.65
N ASP A 58 -39.00 -8.53 23.52
CA ASP A 58 -38.66 -9.96 23.63
C ASP A 58 -37.81 -10.45 22.46
N ARG A 59 -38.07 -9.94 21.25
CA ARG A 59 -37.25 -10.26 20.06
C ARG A 59 -35.85 -9.66 20.16
N VAL A 60 -35.75 -8.43 20.67
CA VAL A 60 -34.46 -7.77 20.92
C VAL A 60 -33.68 -8.51 22.02
N ALA A 61 -34.34 -8.93 23.09
CA ALA A 61 -33.69 -9.73 24.15
C ALA A 61 -33.17 -11.07 23.63
N LEU A 62 -33.93 -11.74 22.76
CA LEU A 62 -33.49 -12.95 22.08
C LEU A 62 -32.32 -12.69 21.12
N ALA A 63 -32.39 -11.64 20.30
CA ALA A 63 -31.32 -11.26 19.39
C ALA A 63 -30.02 -10.92 20.16
N TRP A 64 -30.14 -10.19 21.27
CA TRP A 64 -29.02 -9.87 22.15
C TRP A 64 -28.41 -11.12 22.80
N ALA A 65 -29.25 -12.08 23.22
CA ALA A 65 -28.78 -13.37 23.71
C ALA A 65 -28.05 -14.17 22.63
N ILE A 66 -28.54 -14.17 21.39
CA ILE A 66 -27.90 -14.83 20.24
C ILE A 66 -26.54 -14.18 19.95
N LEU A 67 -26.47 -12.84 19.91
CA LEU A 67 -25.23 -12.11 19.68
C LEU A 67 -24.19 -12.43 20.76
N ARG A 68 -24.59 -12.43 22.03
CA ARG A 68 -23.71 -12.80 23.16
C ARG A 68 -23.27 -14.27 23.13
N ALA A 69 -24.11 -15.17 22.65
CA ALA A 69 -23.75 -16.58 22.47
C ALA A 69 -22.78 -16.81 21.30
N ARG A 70 -22.94 -16.06 20.20
CA ARG A 70 -22.03 -16.10 19.03
C ARG A 70 -20.72 -15.37 19.26
N HIS A 71 -20.73 -14.35 20.12
CA HIS A 71 -19.58 -13.54 20.48
C HIS A 71 -19.38 -13.59 22.00
N PRO A 72 -18.73 -14.65 22.53
CA PRO A 72 -18.61 -14.87 23.97
C PRO A 72 -17.86 -13.76 24.72
N THR A 73 -17.13 -12.92 24.00
CA THR A 73 -16.45 -11.73 24.51
C THR A 73 -17.45 -10.70 25.06
N LEU A 74 -18.61 -10.54 24.42
CA LEU A 74 -19.71 -9.69 24.90
C LEU A 74 -20.36 -10.25 26.17
N ALA A 75 -20.36 -11.57 26.35
CA ALA A 75 -20.85 -12.23 27.55
C ALA A 75 -19.78 -12.35 28.66
N SER A 76 -18.57 -11.87 28.42
CA SER A 76 -17.47 -12.06 29.36
C SER A 76 -17.56 -11.13 30.58
N ARG A 77 -16.98 -11.59 31.68
CA ARG A 77 -16.81 -10.86 32.93
C ARG A 77 -15.37 -10.97 33.43
N VAL A 78 -14.95 -10.02 34.24
CA VAL A 78 -13.66 -10.05 34.94
C VAL A 78 -13.92 -10.50 36.38
N VAL A 79 -13.15 -11.50 36.83
CA VAL A 79 -13.20 -12.04 38.18
C VAL A 79 -11.80 -12.01 38.78
N SER A 80 -11.69 -11.64 40.05
CA SER A 80 -10.44 -11.71 40.79
C SER A 80 -10.31 -13.07 41.47
N GLU A 81 -9.28 -13.85 41.13
CA GLU A 81 -9.00 -15.16 41.76
C GLU A 81 -8.09 -15.02 42.98
N SER A 82 -7.23 -13.98 42.99
CA SER A 82 -6.36 -13.59 44.11
C SER A 82 -6.04 -12.09 44.03
N LEU A 83 -5.44 -11.50 45.07
CA LEU A 83 -5.07 -10.07 45.11
C LEU A 83 -4.23 -9.57 43.91
N SER A 84 -3.66 -10.47 43.10
CA SER A 84 -2.77 -10.14 41.98
C SER A 84 -3.17 -10.71 40.62
N VAL A 85 -4.20 -11.59 40.54
CA VAL A 85 -4.56 -12.27 39.28
C VAL A 85 -6.02 -12.01 38.92
N LEU A 86 -6.21 -11.30 37.81
CA LEU A 86 -7.51 -11.03 37.20
C LEU A 86 -7.76 -12.01 36.05
N MET A 87 -8.92 -12.65 36.08
CA MET A 87 -9.35 -13.68 35.15
C MET A 87 -10.51 -13.16 34.30
N LYS A 88 -10.45 -13.36 32.99
CA LYS A 88 -11.60 -13.24 32.08
C LYS A 88 -12.39 -14.53 32.15
N GLN A 89 -13.69 -14.44 32.34
CA GLN A 89 -14.59 -15.57 32.50
C GLN A 89 -15.79 -15.44 31.55
N VAL A 90 -16.19 -16.54 30.95
CA VAL A 90 -17.31 -16.64 30.02
C VAL A 90 -18.19 -17.81 30.45
N HIS A 91 -19.49 -17.56 30.60
CA HIS A 91 -20.48 -18.61 30.88
C HIS A 91 -21.08 -19.10 29.56
N CYS A 92 -21.20 -20.41 29.39
CA CYS A 92 -21.89 -21.04 28.27
C CYS A 92 -23.27 -21.50 28.72
N PRO A 93 -24.37 -20.81 28.34
CA PRO A 93 -25.71 -21.18 28.75
C PRO A 93 -26.11 -22.54 28.18
N ALA A 94 -26.78 -23.37 28.99
CA ALA A 94 -27.17 -24.72 28.60
C ALA A 94 -28.42 -24.77 27.71
N ASN A 95 -29.25 -23.72 27.78
CA ASN A 95 -30.49 -23.61 27.00
C ASN A 95 -30.84 -22.14 26.68
N VAL A 96 -31.76 -21.94 25.74
CA VAL A 96 -32.19 -20.62 25.27
C VAL A 96 -32.76 -19.75 26.39
N SER A 97 -33.52 -20.34 27.32
CA SER A 97 -34.11 -19.61 28.44
C SER A 97 -33.04 -19.05 29.38
N GLU A 98 -31.97 -19.79 29.62
CA GLU A 98 -30.82 -19.36 30.40
C GLU A 98 -30.07 -18.22 29.69
N ALA A 99 -29.83 -18.35 28.39
CA ALA A 99 -29.17 -17.32 27.58
C ALA A 99 -29.92 -15.98 27.61
N ILE A 100 -31.25 -16.01 27.47
CA ILE A 100 -32.10 -14.80 27.57
C ILE A 100 -32.04 -14.22 29.00
N LYS A 101 -32.10 -15.07 30.03
CA LYS A 101 -32.04 -14.64 31.43
C LYS A 101 -30.70 -13.95 31.76
N GLU A 102 -29.60 -14.43 31.18
CA GLU A 102 -28.27 -13.84 31.32
C GLU A 102 -28.11 -12.53 30.53
N ALA A 103 -28.75 -12.41 29.36
CA ALA A 103 -28.65 -11.23 28.50
C ALA A 103 -29.48 -10.04 29.01
N LYS A 104 -30.66 -10.29 29.60
CA LYS A 104 -31.62 -9.26 30.05
C LYS A 104 -31.03 -8.18 30.97
N PRO A 105 -30.20 -8.48 31.99
CA PRO A 105 -29.59 -7.46 32.85
C PRO A 105 -28.63 -6.51 32.13
N SER A 106 -28.24 -6.84 30.89
CA SER A 106 -27.35 -6.03 30.05
C SER A 106 -28.11 -5.40 28.87
N LEU A 107 -29.43 -5.31 28.96
CA LEU A 107 -30.32 -4.72 27.97
C LEU A 107 -31.26 -3.72 28.67
N THR A 108 -31.29 -2.48 28.18
CA THR A 108 -32.17 -1.43 28.72
C THR A 108 -33.03 -0.84 27.60
N PHE A 109 -34.31 -0.60 27.89
CA PHE A 109 -35.19 0.20 27.05
C PHE A 109 -35.51 1.51 27.75
N ASN A 110 -35.37 2.63 27.07
CA ASN A 110 -35.73 3.95 27.61
C ASN A 110 -36.31 4.86 26.50
N GLY A 111 -36.78 6.05 26.89
CA GLY A 111 -37.29 7.08 25.98
C GLY A 111 -36.33 8.26 25.83
N ALA A 112 -35.05 8.06 26.14
CA ALA A 112 -34.05 9.13 26.11
C ALA A 112 -33.78 9.56 24.66
N SER A 113 -33.48 10.83 24.46
CA SER A 113 -32.98 11.33 23.18
C SER A 113 -31.53 10.87 22.92
N GLU A 114 -31.09 10.92 21.67
CA GLU A 114 -29.70 10.63 21.27
C GLU A 114 -28.68 11.44 22.11
N GLN A 115 -28.94 12.73 22.31
CA GLN A 115 -28.06 13.60 23.10
C GLN A 115 -28.03 13.19 24.57
N GLU A 116 -29.17 12.83 25.16
CA GLU A 116 -29.23 12.37 26.55
C GLU A 116 -28.48 11.04 26.75
N LEU A 117 -28.57 10.12 25.78
CA LEU A 117 -27.79 8.88 25.80
C LEU A 117 -26.28 9.15 25.70
N PHE A 118 -25.88 10.07 24.81
CA PHE A 118 -24.50 10.48 24.64
C PHE A 118 -23.93 11.10 25.92
N ASP A 119 -24.63 12.08 26.50
CA ASP A 119 -24.23 12.78 27.71
C ASP A 119 -24.16 11.80 28.89
N ALA A 120 -25.13 10.89 29.01
CA ALA A 120 -25.14 9.85 30.05
C ALA A 120 -23.95 8.89 29.92
N HIS A 121 -23.52 8.54 28.71
CA HIS A 121 -22.36 7.67 28.49
C HIS A 121 -21.03 8.41 28.74
N MET A 122 -20.88 9.62 28.21
CA MET A 122 -19.62 10.36 28.22
C MET A 122 -19.32 11.02 29.58
N ASP A 123 -20.32 11.68 30.15
CA ASP A 123 -20.14 12.50 31.35
C ASP A 123 -20.88 11.91 32.56
N GLY A 124 -21.88 11.06 32.34
CA GLY A 124 -22.62 10.36 33.40
C GLY A 124 -21.88 9.22 34.12
N PRO A 125 -22.53 8.54 35.09
CA PRO A 125 -21.93 7.41 35.80
C PRO A 125 -21.62 6.26 34.84
N ARG A 126 -20.51 5.55 35.09
CA ARG A 126 -20.07 4.43 34.23
C ARG A 126 -21.13 3.31 34.21
N VAL A 127 -21.65 2.98 33.03
CA VAL A 127 -22.65 1.90 32.83
C VAL A 127 -22.03 0.51 32.93
N LEU A 128 -20.78 0.34 32.49
CA LEU A 128 -20.10 -0.96 32.47
C LEU A 128 -19.48 -1.30 33.82
N THR A 129 -19.45 -2.59 34.15
CA THR A 129 -18.89 -3.13 35.40
C THR A 129 -18.04 -4.35 35.10
N GLU A 130 -17.25 -4.82 36.07
CA GLU A 130 -16.47 -6.06 35.91
C GLU A 130 -17.36 -7.28 35.61
N SER A 131 -18.59 -7.30 36.11
CA SER A 131 -19.60 -8.34 35.83
C SER A 131 -20.37 -8.14 34.53
N ARG A 132 -20.29 -6.94 33.92
CA ARG A 132 -21.02 -6.54 32.70
C ARG A 132 -20.11 -5.70 31.80
N LEU A 133 -19.38 -6.39 30.91
CA LEU A 133 -18.48 -5.75 29.96
C LEU A 133 -19.16 -5.30 28.66
N SER A 134 -20.42 -5.68 28.42
CA SER A 134 -21.20 -5.13 27.31
C SER A 134 -22.59 -4.71 27.77
N HIS A 135 -23.13 -3.66 27.18
CA HIS A 135 -24.48 -3.19 27.45
C HIS A 135 -25.15 -2.71 26.16
N LEU A 136 -26.41 -3.08 25.98
CA LEU A 136 -27.23 -2.62 24.87
C LEU A 136 -28.37 -1.75 25.40
N THR A 137 -28.47 -0.53 24.90
CA THR A 137 -29.58 0.38 25.17
C THR A 137 -30.36 0.59 23.88
N ILE A 138 -31.68 0.45 23.96
CA ILE A 138 -32.62 0.79 22.88
C ILE A 138 -33.46 1.96 23.37
N ALA A 139 -33.28 3.13 22.74
CA ALA A 139 -34.12 4.28 23.00
C ALA A 139 -35.14 4.52 21.89
N THR A 140 -36.31 4.99 22.30
CA THR A 140 -37.38 5.39 21.36
C THR A 140 -37.83 6.81 21.73
N PRO A 141 -37.36 7.86 21.05
CA PRO A 141 -37.59 9.25 21.47
C PRO A 141 -39.04 9.74 21.32
N THR A 142 -39.95 8.96 20.73
CA THR A 142 -41.34 9.34 20.50
C THR A 142 -42.34 8.52 21.32
N VAL A 143 -42.95 9.18 22.31
CA VAL A 143 -44.18 8.73 22.97
C VAL A 143 -45.36 9.25 22.14
N SER A 144 -45.99 8.39 21.32
CA SER A 144 -47.44 8.36 21.03
C SER A 144 -47.80 7.79 19.64
N SER A 145 -48.98 7.17 19.58
CA SER A 145 -49.68 6.53 18.46
C SER A 145 -49.28 5.08 18.12
N SER A 146 -50.15 4.17 18.55
CA SER A 146 -50.26 2.76 18.18
C SER A 146 -50.53 2.59 16.67
N GLY A 147 -49.51 2.77 15.84
CA GLY A 147 -49.61 2.62 14.38
C GLY A 147 -48.62 1.59 13.82
N THR A 148 -49.04 0.92 12.75
CA THR A 148 -48.36 -0.14 11.98
C THR A 148 -47.15 0.31 11.14
N ASN A 149 -46.63 1.51 11.35
CA ASN A 149 -45.51 2.06 10.57
C ASN A 149 -44.14 1.75 11.23
N PRO A 150 -43.08 1.50 10.43
CA PRO A 150 -41.72 1.34 10.95
C PRO A 150 -41.27 2.59 11.70
N ARG A 151 -40.62 2.40 12.86
CA ARG A 151 -40.14 3.49 13.72
C ARG A 151 -38.61 3.56 13.68
N SER A 152 -38.09 4.77 13.89
CA SER A 152 -36.66 4.98 14.12
C SER A 152 -36.34 4.66 15.58
N TYR A 153 -35.33 3.83 15.80
CA TYR A 153 -34.81 3.50 17.12
C TYR A 153 -33.36 3.95 17.24
N ASP A 154 -32.95 4.37 18.43
CA ASP A 154 -31.55 4.63 18.76
C ASP A 154 -30.98 3.41 19.47
N LEU A 155 -30.08 2.71 18.80
CA LEU A 155 -29.42 1.52 19.30
C LEU A 155 -28.00 1.86 19.74
N PHE A 156 -27.72 1.73 21.03
CA PHE A 156 -26.46 2.11 21.65
C PHE A 156 -25.80 0.89 22.30
N ILE A 157 -24.71 0.40 21.70
CA ILE A 157 -23.91 -0.71 22.24
C ILE A 157 -22.68 -0.12 22.91
N ALA A 158 -22.52 -0.36 24.21
CA ALA A 158 -21.34 0.05 24.98
C ALA A 158 -20.48 -1.15 25.35
N ALA A 159 -19.16 -1.03 25.21
CA ALA A 159 -18.19 -2.03 25.66
C ALA A 159 -16.81 -1.38 25.92
N PRO A 160 -15.95 -1.94 26.79
CA PRO A 160 -14.62 -1.38 27.01
C PRO A 160 -13.74 -1.64 25.79
N HIS A 161 -12.85 -0.70 25.44
CA HIS A 161 -11.99 -0.81 24.25
C HIS A 161 -11.21 -2.14 24.16
N PHE A 162 -10.80 -2.73 25.29
CA PHE A 162 -10.02 -3.96 25.29
C PHE A 162 -10.83 -5.23 24.96
N ILE A 163 -12.16 -5.16 24.89
CA ILE A 163 -13.02 -6.33 24.61
C ILE A 163 -12.73 -6.92 23.22
N GLY A 164 -12.23 -6.09 22.29
CA GLY A 164 -11.91 -6.45 20.91
C GLY A 164 -10.43 -6.67 20.63
N ASP A 165 -9.54 -6.57 21.63
CA ASP A 165 -8.11 -6.84 21.48
C ASP A 165 -7.81 -8.36 21.30
N GLU A 166 -8.82 -9.19 21.07
CA GLU A 166 -8.70 -10.64 20.93
C GLU A 166 -8.75 -11.01 19.43
N GLY A 167 -7.71 -11.69 18.92
CA GLY A 167 -7.69 -12.16 17.53
C GLY A 167 -8.32 -13.55 17.33
N PRO A 168 -8.46 -14.02 16.08
CA PRO A 168 -9.13 -15.28 15.75
C PRO A 168 -8.40 -16.51 16.31
N SER A 169 -9.13 -17.42 16.94
CA SER A 169 -8.58 -18.71 17.40
C SER A 169 -8.40 -19.67 16.21
N THR A 170 -7.20 -20.20 16.02
CA THR A 170 -6.87 -21.18 14.97
C THR A 170 -6.97 -22.63 15.43
N ARG A 171 -7.39 -22.91 16.67
CA ARG A 171 -7.52 -24.27 17.20
C ARG A 171 -8.75 -24.40 18.10
N THR A 172 -9.69 -25.23 17.64
CA THR A 172 -10.66 -26.05 18.39
C THR A 172 -11.11 -25.51 19.77
N LEU A 173 -12.39 -25.10 19.83
CA LEU A 173 -13.18 -24.54 20.95
C LEU A 173 -13.13 -23.00 21.14
N GLY A 174 -13.82 -22.28 20.26
CA GLY A 174 -14.87 -21.30 20.62
C GLY A 174 -14.55 -19.97 21.35
N ALA A 175 -13.43 -19.81 22.03
CA ALA A 175 -13.12 -18.59 22.79
C ALA A 175 -11.78 -17.96 22.35
N PRO A 176 -11.71 -16.64 22.11
CA PRO A 176 -10.53 -16.02 21.52
C PRO A 176 -9.41 -15.82 22.55
N LEU A 177 -8.15 -15.87 22.09
CA LEU A 177 -6.97 -15.69 22.94
C LEU A 177 -6.64 -14.20 23.08
N SER A 178 -5.90 -13.82 24.13
CA SER A 178 -5.38 -12.44 24.25
C SER A 178 -4.45 -12.08 23.09
N LEU A 179 -4.39 -10.79 22.72
CA LEU A 179 -3.52 -10.28 21.66
C LEU A 179 -2.08 -10.81 21.78
N GLU A 180 -1.51 -10.72 22.97
CA GLU A 180 -0.11 -11.07 23.22
C GLU A 180 0.18 -12.56 23.10
N ALA A 181 -0.82 -13.42 23.35
CA ALA A 181 -0.69 -14.86 23.19
C ALA A 181 -0.64 -15.26 21.71
N GLN A 182 -1.18 -14.44 20.82
CA GLN A 182 -1.21 -14.69 19.37
C GLN A 182 0.01 -14.14 18.65
N LEU A 183 0.77 -13.29 19.31
CA LEU A 183 1.91 -12.58 18.71
C LEU A 183 3.24 -13.36 18.90
N PRO A 184 4.12 -13.40 17.88
CA PRO A 184 5.42 -14.09 17.99
C PRO A 184 6.30 -13.49 19.09
N GLN A 185 6.64 -14.31 20.10
CA GLN A 185 7.45 -13.85 21.22
C GLN A 185 8.95 -13.84 20.88
N PRO A 186 9.71 -12.79 21.25
CA PRO A 186 11.15 -12.73 21.00
C PRO A 186 11.89 -13.77 21.85
N LYS A 187 12.64 -14.67 21.20
CA LYS A 187 13.30 -15.82 21.86
C LYS A 187 14.60 -15.43 22.56
N ALA A 188 15.33 -14.44 22.05
CA ALA A 188 16.66 -14.06 22.56
C ALA A 188 16.66 -12.78 23.40
N ARG A 189 17.60 -12.69 24.37
CA ARG A 189 17.83 -11.46 25.17
C ARG A 189 18.24 -10.26 24.30
N PHE A 190 19.10 -10.48 23.32
CA PHE A 190 19.52 -9.44 22.37
C PHE A 190 18.35 -8.86 21.56
N GLN A 191 17.45 -9.73 21.08
CA GLN A 191 16.24 -9.30 20.38
C GLN A 191 15.42 -8.37 21.28
N ARG A 192 15.12 -8.78 22.52
CA ARG A 192 14.39 -7.94 23.48
C ARG A 192 15.02 -6.55 23.69
N ALA A 193 16.35 -6.48 23.83
CA ALA A 193 17.06 -5.21 23.97
C ALA A 193 16.98 -4.34 22.70
N ALA A 194 17.21 -4.92 21.51
CA ALA A 194 17.09 -4.22 20.24
C ALA A 194 15.68 -3.65 20.01
N HIS A 195 14.65 -4.40 20.43
CA HIS A 195 13.26 -3.95 20.37
C HIS A 195 12.99 -2.75 21.30
N ALA A 196 13.52 -2.78 22.53
CA ALA A 196 13.37 -1.68 23.48
C ALA A 196 14.03 -0.38 22.97
N VAL A 197 15.25 -0.48 22.41
CA VAL A 197 15.95 0.68 21.83
C VAL A 197 15.19 1.24 20.62
N SER A 198 14.68 0.39 19.74
CA SER A 198 13.89 0.84 18.58
C SER A 198 12.60 1.56 18.99
N LEU A 199 11.94 1.09 20.06
CA LEU A 199 10.78 1.76 20.64
C LEU A 199 11.15 3.15 21.17
N GLN A 200 12.24 3.26 21.92
CA GLN A 200 12.73 4.53 22.46
C GLN A 200 13.04 5.52 21.33
N LEU A 201 13.70 5.07 20.26
CA LEU A 201 13.95 5.91 19.08
C LEU A 201 12.64 6.35 18.39
N CYS A 202 11.63 5.48 18.31
CA CYS A 202 10.31 5.85 17.79
C CYS A 202 9.57 6.86 18.68
N GLN A 203 9.70 6.74 20.01
CA GLN A 203 9.10 7.69 20.96
C GLN A 203 9.81 9.04 20.89
N ALA A 204 11.14 9.06 20.80
CA ALA A 204 11.94 10.28 20.67
C ALA A 204 11.65 11.04 19.35
N ARG A 205 11.24 10.33 18.30
CA ARG A 205 10.83 10.92 17.00
C ARG A 205 9.40 11.46 16.97
N LYS A 206 8.60 11.30 18.04
CA LYS A 206 7.28 11.92 18.11
C LYS A 206 7.45 13.41 18.40
N ILE A 207 7.61 14.20 17.34
CA ILE A 207 7.59 15.67 17.38
C ILE A 207 6.14 16.11 17.61
N GLY A 208 5.96 17.08 18.52
CA GLY A 208 4.66 17.64 18.90
C GLY A 208 3.96 18.34 17.74
N ALA A 209 2.65 18.13 17.63
CA ALA A 209 1.73 18.86 16.76
C ALA A 209 1.53 20.30 17.29
N PRO A 210 0.92 21.22 16.51
CA PRO A 210 0.53 22.54 16.98
C PRO A 210 -0.19 22.50 18.34
N THR A 211 0.23 23.42 19.21
CA THR A 211 -0.16 23.49 20.62
C THR A 211 -1.53 24.15 20.77
N LEU A 212 -2.50 23.44 21.35
CA LEU A 212 -3.63 24.09 22.01
C LEU A 212 -3.31 24.19 23.51
N PRO A 213 -3.23 25.39 24.11
CA PRO A 213 -3.04 25.54 25.54
C PRO A 213 -4.19 24.87 26.30
N ARG A 214 -3.87 24.24 27.43
CA ARG A 214 -4.83 23.51 28.27
C ARG A 214 -4.85 24.11 29.67
N GLU A 215 -6.05 24.41 30.16
CA GLU A 215 -6.28 24.81 31.54
C GLU A 215 -7.43 23.97 32.08
N SER A 216 -7.16 23.07 33.02
CA SER A 216 -8.20 22.24 33.64
C SER A 216 -9.10 23.11 34.51
N LYS A 217 -10.31 23.44 34.03
CA LYS A 217 -11.30 24.24 34.79
C LYS A 217 -12.54 23.42 35.09
N GLY A 218 -12.60 22.78 36.26
CA GLY A 218 -13.82 22.12 36.75
C GLY A 218 -13.97 20.65 36.33
N GLU A 219 -15.20 20.13 36.42
CA GLU A 219 -15.55 18.74 36.09
C GLU A 219 -15.44 18.48 34.58
N ARG A 220 -15.14 17.24 34.16
CA ARG A 220 -15.02 16.87 32.74
C ARG A 220 -16.36 17.09 32.02
N LYS A 221 -16.34 17.76 30.87
CA LYS A 221 -17.50 17.89 29.99
C LYS A 221 -17.12 17.58 28.55
N THR A 222 -17.69 16.54 27.98
CA THR A 222 -17.30 16.02 26.67
C THR A 222 -18.13 16.67 25.57
N ALA A 223 -17.48 17.32 24.61
CA ALA A 223 -18.09 17.82 23.39
C ALA A 223 -17.75 16.91 22.21
N LEU A 224 -18.72 16.68 21.32
CA LEU A 224 -18.58 15.95 20.06
C LEU A 224 -19.02 16.85 18.90
N ARG A 225 -18.22 16.89 17.83
CA ARG A 225 -18.58 17.50 16.55
C ARG A 225 -18.38 16.50 15.43
N GLU A 226 -19.31 16.48 14.50
CA GLU A 226 -19.30 15.56 13.37
C GLU A 226 -19.43 16.31 12.05
N ILE A 227 -18.70 15.85 11.05
CA ILE A 227 -18.85 16.31 9.66
C ILE A 227 -18.68 15.11 8.74
N SER A 228 -19.53 15.02 7.73
CA SER A 228 -19.36 14.11 6.60
C SER A 228 -19.01 14.89 5.34
N LEU A 229 -18.14 14.30 4.52
CA LEU A 229 -17.87 14.77 3.17
C LEU A 229 -18.78 14.08 2.18
N ASP A 230 -19.25 14.82 1.18
CA ASP A 230 -20.00 14.27 0.05
C ASP A 230 -19.22 13.17 -0.67
N GLU A 231 -19.91 12.26 -1.35
CA GLU A 231 -19.31 11.10 -2.03
C GLU A 231 -18.23 11.52 -3.04
N GLU A 232 -18.47 12.58 -3.81
CA GLU A 232 -17.51 13.08 -4.81
C GLU A 232 -16.22 13.60 -4.15
N LYS A 233 -16.36 14.39 -3.08
CA LYS A 233 -15.22 14.90 -2.28
C LYS A 233 -14.49 13.75 -1.60
N THR A 234 -15.23 12.79 -1.05
CA THR A 234 -14.69 11.59 -0.41
C THR A 234 -13.86 10.77 -1.39
N ALA A 235 -14.41 10.46 -2.57
CA ALA A 235 -13.71 9.75 -3.63
C ALA A 235 -12.43 10.49 -4.04
N TRP A 236 -12.47 11.81 -4.14
CA TRP A 236 -11.30 12.63 -4.46
C TRP A 236 -10.23 12.58 -3.36
N VAL A 237 -10.61 12.76 -2.08
CA VAL A 237 -9.69 12.69 -0.93
C VAL A 237 -9.01 11.33 -0.90
N LEU A 238 -9.77 10.24 -1.08
CA LEU A 238 -9.23 8.88 -1.11
C LEU A 238 -8.36 8.61 -2.36
N LYS A 239 -8.67 9.24 -3.50
CA LYS A 239 -7.94 9.09 -4.78
C LYS A 239 -6.61 9.82 -4.80
N LYS A 240 -6.53 11.06 -4.27
CA LYS A 240 -5.26 11.81 -4.15
C LYS A 240 -4.28 11.12 -3.19
N GLN A 241 -4.83 10.41 -2.21
CA GLN A 241 -4.09 9.56 -1.27
C GLN A 241 -3.66 8.21 -1.90
N GLY A 242 -3.88 8.01 -3.21
CA GLY A 242 -3.51 6.86 -4.05
C GLY A 242 -2.44 5.96 -3.46
N ARG A 243 -2.93 4.90 -2.80
CA ARG A 243 -2.27 3.92 -1.90
C ARG A 243 -2.57 4.13 -0.41
N GLY A 244 -3.84 3.85 -0.08
CA GLY A 244 -4.29 3.41 1.24
C GLY A 244 -4.75 4.53 2.17
N SER A 245 -5.77 4.24 2.98
CA SER A 245 -6.15 4.97 4.20
C SER A 245 -4.99 5.33 5.15
N GLN A 246 -3.76 4.91 4.84
CA GLN A 246 -2.53 5.13 5.60
C GLN A 246 -1.87 6.49 5.35
N ARG A 247 -2.22 7.22 4.29
CA ARG A 247 -1.56 8.50 3.99
C ARG A 247 -2.32 9.73 4.53
N LEU A 248 -3.62 9.57 4.84
CA LEU A 248 -4.34 10.44 5.79
C LEU A 248 -3.68 10.45 7.18
N GLN A 249 -2.97 9.37 7.54
CA GLN A 249 -2.18 9.21 8.77
C GLN A 249 -0.89 10.06 8.78
N CYS A 250 -0.44 10.53 7.60
CA CYS A 250 0.73 11.38 7.42
C CYS A 250 0.34 12.85 7.24
N ASP A 251 -0.69 13.16 6.45
CA ASP A 251 -1.04 14.55 6.11
C ASP A 251 -1.81 15.27 7.23
N LEU A 252 -2.50 14.55 8.13
CA LEU A 252 -3.04 15.13 9.38
C LEU A 252 -1.96 15.34 10.46
N ARG A 253 -0.70 14.99 10.20
CA ARG A 253 0.43 15.54 10.96
C ARG A 253 0.76 16.89 10.32
N PHE A 254 0.16 17.94 10.86
CA PHE A 254 0.51 19.31 10.53
C PHE A 254 2.03 19.52 10.49
N GLY A 255 2.53 19.87 9.30
CA GLY A 255 3.82 20.53 9.06
C GLY A 255 5.07 19.75 9.48
N GLY A 256 5.64 18.99 8.55
CA GLY A 256 6.99 18.47 8.68
C GLY A 256 7.41 17.73 7.42
N ASP A 257 8.07 18.45 6.51
CA ASP A 257 8.64 17.90 5.29
C ASP A 257 9.59 16.73 5.58
N GLY A 258 9.37 15.62 4.87
CA GLY A 258 10.30 14.52 4.75
C GLY A 258 10.08 13.37 5.74
N LEU A 259 9.46 12.28 5.26
CA LEU A 259 10.01 10.91 5.34
C LEU A 259 8.99 9.86 4.85
N GLY A 260 9.32 9.27 3.69
CA GLY A 260 9.08 7.89 3.22
C GLY A 260 7.81 7.12 3.66
N SER A 261 7.04 6.74 2.65
CA SER A 261 5.84 5.88 2.64
C SER A 261 6.02 4.42 3.11
N ASP A 262 7.08 4.05 3.82
CA ASP A 262 7.40 2.65 4.15
C ASP A 262 6.99 2.21 5.57
N SER A 263 6.46 3.11 6.41
CA SER A 263 6.30 2.83 7.85
C SER A 263 5.06 2.01 8.23
N THR A 264 4.04 1.92 7.38
CA THR A 264 2.72 1.41 7.80
C THR A 264 2.52 -0.08 7.47
N ILE A 265 2.91 -0.55 6.28
CA ILE A 265 2.95 -1.99 5.95
C ILE A 265 4.06 -2.72 6.74
N ALA A 266 5.13 -2.01 7.07
CA ALA A 266 6.19 -2.53 7.93
C ALA A 266 5.76 -2.64 9.40
N SER A 267 4.70 -1.97 9.85
CA SER A 267 4.27 -1.95 11.27
C SER A 267 3.52 -3.22 11.69
N THR A 268 2.60 -3.73 10.86
CA THR A 268 1.82 -4.95 11.15
C THR A 268 2.62 -6.24 10.96
N ARG A 269 3.69 -6.20 10.15
CA ARG A 269 4.67 -7.29 9.99
C ARG A 269 5.97 -7.03 10.73
N SER A 270 6.03 -5.97 11.56
CA SER A 270 7.25 -5.65 12.28
C SER A 270 7.52 -6.75 13.31
N PRO A 271 8.71 -7.38 13.30
CA PRO A 271 9.12 -8.22 14.43
C PRO A 271 9.17 -7.39 15.75
N LEU A 272 9.12 -6.05 15.67
CA LEU A 272 9.11 -5.13 16.79
C LEU A 272 7.70 -4.81 17.33
N LEU A 273 6.61 -5.25 16.69
CA LEU A 273 5.25 -4.88 17.12
C LEU A 273 4.89 -5.49 18.49
N VAL A 274 5.28 -6.75 18.71
CA VAL A 274 4.98 -7.53 19.92
C VAL A 274 5.68 -6.97 21.15
N PRO A 275 7.00 -6.74 21.13
CA PRO A 275 7.67 -6.20 22.30
C PRO A 275 7.25 -4.74 22.54
N LYS A 276 6.84 -4.03 21.49
CA LYS A 276 6.29 -2.68 21.58
C LYS A 276 4.93 -2.64 22.28
N SER A 277 3.99 -3.54 21.93
CA SER A 277 2.70 -3.61 22.63
C SER A 277 2.88 -4.00 24.10
N LEU A 278 3.77 -4.95 24.39
CA LEU A 278 4.13 -5.37 25.74
C LEU A 278 4.79 -4.25 26.58
N LEU A 279 5.73 -3.49 26.01
CA LEU A 279 6.35 -2.36 26.72
C LEU A 279 5.38 -1.19 26.90
N MET A 280 4.50 -0.95 25.92
CA MET A 280 3.44 0.06 26.04
C MET A 280 2.42 -0.32 27.12
N SER A 281 1.99 -1.58 27.19
CA SER A 281 1.09 -2.06 28.23
C SER A 281 1.74 -2.02 29.60
N ALA A 282 3.01 -2.46 29.73
CA ALA A 282 3.77 -2.34 30.99
C ALA A 282 3.92 -0.89 31.45
N GLY A 283 4.20 0.05 30.53
CA GLY A 283 4.24 1.48 30.84
C GLY A 283 2.89 2.08 31.20
N ARG A 284 1.79 1.60 30.60
CA ARG A 284 0.41 1.97 31.02
C ARG A 284 0.10 1.46 32.42
N GLN A 285 0.42 0.20 32.72
CA GLN A 285 0.23 -0.40 34.04
C GLN A 285 1.05 0.31 35.12
N ALA A 286 2.32 0.63 34.86
CA ALA A 286 3.17 1.37 35.79
C ALA A 286 2.56 2.74 36.11
N ARG A 287 2.19 3.51 35.09
CA ARG A 287 1.53 4.81 35.26
C ARG A 287 0.21 4.72 36.01
N ALA A 288 -0.62 3.73 35.70
CA ALA A 288 -1.89 3.53 36.38
C ALA A 288 -1.71 3.16 37.88
N LYS A 289 -0.58 2.55 38.24
CA LYS A 289 -0.19 2.25 39.63
C LYS A 289 0.62 3.38 40.30
N GLY A 290 0.83 4.51 39.63
CA GLY A 290 1.68 5.60 40.12
C GLY A 290 3.19 5.28 40.14
N ASN A 291 3.62 4.17 39.54
CA ASN A 291 5.00 3.74 39.48
C ASN A 291 5.72 4.31 38.24
N PRO A 292 7.04 4.55 38.32
CA PRO A 292 7.81 4.91 37.14
C PRO A 292 7.78 3.77 36.11
N PRO A 293 7.79 4.08 34.79
CA PRO A 293 7.82 3.07 33.76
C PRO A 293 9.08 2.19 33.91
N PRO A 294 9.01 0.89 33.55
CA PRO A 294 10.11 -0.06 33.77
C PRO A 294 11.34 0.15 32.86
N TYR A 295 11.34 1.20 32.04
CA TYR A 295 12.47 1.60 31.20
C TYR A 295 12.93 3.00 31.61
N SER A 296 14.24 3.26 31.55
CA SER A 296 14.78 4.60 31.74
C SER A 296 14.20 5.52 30.67
N GLU A 297 13.30 6.42 31.07
CA GLU A 297 12.99 7.58 30.24
C GLU A 297 14.28 8.37 30.12
N ILE A 298 14.88 8.40 28.92
CA ILE A 298 15.60 9.61 28.53
C ILE A 298 14.49 10.64 28.50
N VAL A 299 14.38 11.43 29.57
CA VAL A 299 13.48 12.58 29.62
C VAL A 299 13.88 13.43 28.42
N PRO A 300 13.10 13.45 27.32
CA PRO A 300 13.34 14.46 26.31
C PRO A 300 13.13 15.77 27.06
N SER A 301 14.03 16.76 26.88
CA SER A 301 13.81 18.11 27.40
C SER A 301 12.35 18.45 27.16
N ARG A 302 11.58 18.62 28.26
CA ARG A 302 10.11 18.69 28.29
C ARG A 302 9.62 19.31 26.99
N ALA A 303 9.02 18.51 26.10
CA ALA A 303 8.62 19.04 24.80
C ALA A 303 7.77 20.29 25.05
N PRO A 304 8.06 21.44 24.42
CA PRO A 304 7.52 22.75 24.83
C PRO A 304 6.01 22.92 24.56
N SER A 305 5.28 21.84 24.30
CA SER A 305 3.94 21.88 23.76
C SER A 305 3.22 20.57 24.07
N THR A 306 2.19 20.63 24.92
CA THR A 306 1.40 19.45 25.34
C THR A 306 0.00 19.53 24.75
N ALA A 307 -0.12 19.37 23.43
CA ALA A 307 -1.38 19.02 22.80
C ALA A 307 -1.16 17.82 21.86
N LEU A 308 -1.34 16.62 22.41
CA LEU A 308 -1.53 15.41 21.59
C LEU A 308 -3.02 15.33 21.26
N CYS A 309 -3.40 15.74 20.05
CA CYS A 309 -4.65 15.26 19.45
C CYS A 309 -4.47 13.77 19.18
N GLY A 310 -5.27 12.93 19.83
CA GLY A 310 -5.37 11.53 19.44
C GLY A 310 -5.97 11.47 18.04
N ILE A 311 -5.33 10.77 17.11
CA ILE A 311 -5.92 10.50 15.79
C ILE A 311 -6.25 9.01 15.75
N SER A 312 -7.53 8.69 15.62
CA SER A 312 -8.02 7.31 15.47
C SER A 312 -8.66 7.15 14.10
N LEU A 313 -7.99 6.44 13.20
CA LEU A 313 -8.52 6.14 11.88
C LEU A 313 -9.14 4.74 11.93
N ILE A 314 -10.47 4.70 12.02
CA ILE A 314 -11.23 3.44 12.09
C ILE A 314 -11.17 2.72 10.74
N GLY A 315 -11.04 3.48 9.64
CA GLY A 315 -10.87 2.95 8.30
C GLY A 315 -12.18 2.93 7.52
N ASN A 316 -12.33 1.91 6.65
CA ASN A 316 -13.50 1.81 5.79
C ASN A 316 -14.55 0.87 6.37
N LEU A 317 -15.61 1.45 6.94
CA LEU A 317 -16.73 0.72 7.50
C LEU A 317 -17.69 0.18 6.43
N ASP A 318 -17.64 0.66 5.19
CA ASP A 318 -18.42 0.10 4.06
C ASP A 318 -18.04 -1.35 3.75
N ARG A 319 -16.87 -1.81 4.21
CA ARG A 319 -16.47 -3.22 4.13
C ARG A 319 -17.02 -4.07 5.27
N THR A 320 -17.41 -3.45 6.37
CA THR A 320 -17.91 -4.13 7.57
C THR A 320 -19.43 -4.17 7.58
N TYR A 321 -20.08 -3.09 7.12
CA TYR A 321 -21.55 -2.99 7.04
C TYR A 321 -21.98 -3.15 5.58
N ILE A 322 -22.10 -4.41 5.13
CA ILE A 322 -22.49 -4.73 3.76
C ILE A 322 -24.00 -4.51 3.63
N HIS A 323 -24.38 -3.35 3.07
CA HIS A 323 -25.77 -2.90 3.07
C HIS A 323 -26.75 -3.88 2.39
N GLU A 324 -26.28 -4.61 1.38
CA GLU A 324 -27.07 -5.59 0.61
C GLU A 324 -27.41 -6.86 1.41
N GLU A 325 -26.68 -7.15 2.50
CA GLU A 325 -26.94 -8.32 3.36
C GLU A 325 -28.04 -8.07 4.40
N TYR A 326 -28.41 -6.81 4.64
CA TYR A 326 -29.51 -6.49 5.56
C TYR A 326 -30.87 -6.76 4.91
N ALA A 327 -31.85 -7.13 5.74
CA ALA A 327 -33.22 -7.25 5.26
C ALA A 327 -33.69 -5.91 4.64
N PRO A 328 -34.51 -5.91 3.57
CA PRO A 328 -34.96 -4.68 2.90
C PRO A 328 -35.67 -3.68 3.82
N SER A 329 -36.16 -4.14 4.97
CA SER A 329 -36.82 -3.35 6.00
C SER A 329 -35.87 -2.77 7.06
N VAL A 330 -34.55 -2.83 6.86
CA VAL A 330 -33.54 -2.32 7.80
C VAL A 330 -32.54 -1.47 7.03
N GLU A 331 -32.59 -0.16 7.25
CA GLU A 331 -31.60 0.77 6.71
C GLU A 331 -30.73 1.32 7.86
N LEU A 332 -29.40 1.22 7.72
CA LEU A 332 -28.44 1.85 8.61
C LEU A 332 -28.09 3.25 8.08
N LEU A 333 -28.50 4.28 8.79
CA LEU A 333 -28.37 5.68 8.35
C LEU A 333 -27.02 6.30 8.72
N THR A 334 -26.59 6.10 9.96
CA THR A 334 -25.34 6.65 10.53
C THR A 334 -24.68 5.63 11.44
N VAL A 335 -23.36 5.77 11.59
CA VAL A 335 -22.56 5.01 12.54
C VAL A 335 -21.69 6.00 13.30
N THR A 336 -22.00 6.22 14.57
CA THR A 336 -21.18 7.07 15.44
C THR A 336 -20.45 6.21 16.45
N THR A 337 -19.14 6.41 16.52
CA THR A 337 -18.29 5.77 17.52
C THR A 337 -17.42 6.82 18.19
N ALA A 338 -17.41 6.80 19.51
CA ALA A 338 -16.46 7.56 20.29
C ALA A 338 -16.03 6.76 21.51
N SER A 339 -14.98 7.24 22.16
CA SER A 339 -14.50 6.69 23.42
C SER A 339 -14.64 7.75 24.50
N ARG A 340 -15.04 7.31 25.69
CA ARG A 340 -15.03 8.15 26.88
C ARG A 340 -13.61 8.66 27.14
N LEU A 341 -13.45 9.97 27.12
CA LEU A 341 -12.15 10.61 27.21
C LEU A 341 -11.68 10.75 28.65
N ARG A 342 -10.37 10.63 28.86
CA ARG A 342 -9.75 11.10 30.11
C ARG A 342 -9.90 12.62 30.25
N PRO A 343 -9.77 13.18 31.46
CA PRO A 343 -9.67 14.63 31.65
C PRO A 343 -8.61 15.26 30.73
N ALA A 344 -8.93 16.42 30.14
CA ALA A 344 -8.14 17.07 29.08
C ALA A 344 -7.90 16.19 27.82
N GLY A 345 -8.82 15.28 27.55
CA GLY A 345 -8.82 14.44 26.35
C GLY A 345 -9.12 15.26 25.09
N PHE A 346 -8.50 14.86 23.98
CA PHE A 346 -8.72 15.43 22.66
C PHE A 346 -8.49 14.34 21.61
N LEU A 347 -9.51 14.00 20.83
CA LEU A 347 -9.53 12.86 19.92
C LEU A 347 -10.25 13.22 18.62
N LEU A 348 -9.57 13.07 17.48
CA LEU A 348 -10.15 13.12 16.14
C LEU A 348 -10.26 11.69 15.61
N LEU A 349 -11.48 11.25 15.34
CA LEU A 349 -11.76 10.00 14.64
C LEU A 349 -12.11 10.26 13.18
N ALA A 350 -11.73 9.35 12.29
CA ALA A 350 -12.21 9.38 10.91
C ALA A 350 -12.50 7.97 10.38
N HIS A 351 -13.57 7.83 9.62
CA HIS A 351 -14.01 6.58 9.02
C HIS A 351 -14.80 6.83 7.72
N THR A 352 -14.87 5.86 6.81
CA THR A 352 -15.80 5.93 5.67
C THR A 352 -17.03 5.06 5.91
N PHE A 353 -18.21 5.61 5.67
CA PHE A 353 -19.50 4.94 5.80
C PHE A 353 -20.50 5.52 4.79
N ARG A 354 -21.22 4.66 4.08
CA ARG A 354 -22.01 4.93 2.88
C ARG A 354 -21.26 5.75 1.84
N ALA A 355 -20.02 5.37 1.52
CA ALA A 355 -19.15 6.08 0.58
C ALA A 355 -18.84 7.55 0.95
N LYS A 356 -19.16 7.98 2.17
CA LYS A 356 -18.85 9.30 2.72
C LYS A 356 -17.75 9.18 3.76
N LEU A 357 -16.82 10.14 3.78
CA LEU A 357 -15.80 10.24 4.82
C LEU A 357 -16.34 11.06 5.99
N TRP A 358 -16.42 10.43 7.15
CA TRP A 358 -16.87 11.02 8.40
C TRP A 358 -15.66 11.39 9.27
N PHE A 359 -15.74 12.56 9.89
CA PHE A 359 -14.82 12.99 10.95
C PHE A 359 -15.62 13.26 12.22
N HIS A 360 -15.11 12.78 13.36
CA HIS A 360 -15.66 13.02 14.68
C HIS A 360 -14.58 13.64 15.55
N LEU A 361 -14.79 14.87 16.02
CA LEU A 361 -13.89 15.52 16.97
C LEU A 361 -14.51 15.49 18.35
N VAL A 362 -13.82 14.86 19.29
CA VAL A 362 -14.24 14.72 20.68
C VAL A 362 -13.23 15.38 21.60
N TRP A 363 -13.67 16.24 22.51
CA TRP A 363 -12.77 16.93 23.44
C TRP A 363 -13.43 17.24 24.78
N ASP A 364 -12.60 17.43 25.80
CA ASP A 364 -13.04 17.94 27.10
C ASP A 364 -13.15 19.47 27.06
N GLN A 365 -14.37 20.00 26.91
CA GLN A 365 -14.66 21.42 26.70
C GLN A 365 -14.09 22.31 27.80
N ASN A 366 -14.07 21.82 29.04
CA ASN A 366 -13.65 22.56 30.22
C ASN A 366 -12.12 22.67 30.36
N CYS A 367 -11.36 21.96 29.51
CA CYS A 367 -9.90 21.99 29.52
C CYS A 367 -9.28 22.92 28.47
N PHE A 368 -10.08 23.51 27.57
CA PHE A 368 -9.61 24.39 26.51
C PHE A 368 -10.29 25.75 26.59
N GLU A 369 -9.61 26.80 26.10
CA GLU A 369 -10.22 28.12 25.96
C GLU A 369 -11.43 28.04 25.01
N ALA A 370 -12.55 28.65 25.41
CA ALA A 370 -13.78 28.62 24.65
C ALA A 370 -13.56 29.16 23.22
N GLY A 371 -14.04 28.44 22.20
CA GLY A 371 -13.90 28.82 20.81
C GLY A 371 -12.56 28.42 20.18
N THR A 372 -11.58 27.92 20.93
CA THR A 372 -10.27 27.53 20.37
C THR A 372 -10.34 26.21 19.60
N VAL A 373 -11.05 25.21 20.14
CA VAL A 373 -11.25 23.92 19.45
C VAL A 373 -12.26 24.06 18.31
N GLU A 374 -13.26 24.92 18.49
CA GLU A 374 -14.27 25.23 17.48
C GLU A 374 -13.66 25.93 16.26
N ARG A 375 -12.75 26.89 16.45
CA ARG A 375 -11.98 27.50 15.35
C ARG A 375 -11.13 26.48 14.61
N PHE A 376 -10.52 25.53 15.33
CA PHE A 376 -9.79 24.42 14.70
C PHE A 376 -10.73 23.54 13.87
N TRP A 377 -11.92 23.24 14.38
CA TRP A 377 -12.95 22.48 13.67
C TRP A 377 -13.48 23.20 12.43
N GLU A 378 -13.77 24.51 12.53
CA GLU A 378 -14.21 25.34 11.40
C GLU A 378 -13.14 25.47 10.30
N ALA A 379 -11.87 25.52 10.70
CA ALA A 379 -10.76 25.54 9.76
C ALA A 379 -10.50 24.19 9.08
N LEU A 380 -11.01 23.07 9.63
CA LEU A 380 -10.76 21.73 9.10
C LEU A 380 -11.39 21.52 7.71
N PRO A 381 -12.68 21.84 7.46
CA PRO A 381 -13.27 21.80 6.12
C PRO A 381 -12.59 22.76 5.16
N GLU A 382 -12.21 23.97 5.59
CA GLU A 382 -11.45 24.90 4.75
C GLU A 382 -10.06 24.36 4.40
N MET A 383 -9.39 23.65 5.31
CA MET A 383 -8.11 23.02 5.03
C MET A 383 -8.28 21.86 4.04
N LEU A 384 -9.29 21.03 4.24
CA LEU A 384 -9.67 19.95 3.32
C LEU A 384 -10.11 20.50 1.96
N GLY A 385 -10.76 21.67 1.93
CA GLY A 385 -11.21 22.39 0.73
C GLY A 385 -10.10 23.20 0.04
N LYS A 386 -9.13 23.76 0.77
CA LYS A 386 -7.90 24.39 0.22
C LYS A 386 -6.97 23.34 -0.38
N ILE A 387 -7.07 22.10 0.09
CA ILE A 387 -6.44 20.95 -0.58
C ILE A 387 -7.08 20.72 -1.97
N ASN A 388 -8.25 21.32 -2.30
CA ASN A 388 -8.78 21.45 -3.68
C ASN A 388 -9.87 22.53 -3.93
N LEU A 389 -9.52 23.68 -4.50
CA LEU A 389 -10.46 24.46 -5.34
C LEU A 389 -9.87 25.02 -6.65
N ASP A 390 -8.55 24.93 -6.89
CA ASP A 390 -7.94 25.42 -8.15
C ASP A 390 -7.55 24.31 -9.15
N THR A 391 -7.73 23.03 -8.80
CA THR A 391 -7.47 21.93 -9.74
C THR A 391 -8.70 21.05 -9.90
N ASN A 392 -9.46 21.31 -10.98
CA ASN A 392 -10.57 20.47 -11.44
C ASN A 392 -10.18 18.98 -11.40
N SER A 393 -11.15 18.12 -11.08
CA SER A 393 -11.04 16.65 -11.16
C SER A 393 -10.58 16.19 -12.56
N ASP A 394 -10.96 16.93 -13.61
CA ASP A 394 -10.40 16.80 -14.95
C ASP A 394 -8.91 17.14 -14.99
N SER A 395 -8.45 18.20 -14.33
CA SER A 395 -7.03 18.60 -14.26
C SER A 395 -6.12 17.60 -13.56
N ALA A 396 -6.59 16.83 -12.57
CA ALA A 396 -5.75 15.85 -11.86
C ALA A 396 -5.62 14.53 -12.62
N ALA A 397 -6.71 14.04 -13.22
CA ALA A 397 -6.67 12.92 -14.15
C ALA A 397 -5.89 13.30 -15.43
N MET A 398 -6.17 14.49 -15.98
CA MET A 398 -5.43 15.09 -17.08
C MET A 398 -3.97 15.34 -16.69
N SER A 399 -3.63 15.77 -15.47
CA SER A 399 -2.24 15.94 -15.02
C SER A 399 -1.50 14.61 -14.94
N SER A 400 -2.14 13.54 -14.46
CA SER A 400 -1.52 12.20 -14.45
C SER A 400 -1.33 11.63 -15.86
N GLN A 401 -2.31 11.82 -16.75
CA GLN A 401 -2.21 11.39 -18.15
C GLN A 401 -1.23 12.26 -18.93
N LEU A 402 -1.22 13.58 -18.71
CA LEU A 402 -0.28 14.53 -19.29
C LEU A 402 1.13 14.30 -18.78
N GLN A 403 1.30 13.84 -17.52
CA GLN A 403 2.57 13.40 -16.99
C GLN A 403 3.05 12.13 -17.71
N VAL A 404 2.18 11.14 -17.92
CA VAL A 404 2.51 9.93 -18.71
C VAL A 404 2.90 10.31 -20.14
N VAL A 405 2.08 11.11 -20.82
CA VAL A 405 2.31 11.57 -22.19
C VAL A 405 3.60 12.39 -22.28
N GLY A 406 3.82 13.33 -21.36
CA GLY A 406 5.00 14.17 -21.30
C GLY A 406 6.28 13.37 -21.10
N VAL A 407 6.27 12.39 -20.20
CA VAL A 407 7.43 11.50 -19.97
C VAL A 407 7.72 10.62 -21.19
N VAL A 408 6.68 10.05 -21.81
CA VAL A 408 6.83 9.21 -23.01
C VAL A 408 7.32 10.05 -24.19
N ALA A 409 6.76 11.25 -24.40
CA ALA A 409 7.20 12.17 -25.45
C ALA A 409 8.66 12.62 -25.24
N PHE A 410 9.03 12.96 -24.00
CA PHE A 410 10.42 13.27 -23.64
C PHE A 410 11.37 12.13 -23.98
N TYR A 411 11.01 10.89 -23.63
CA TYR A 411 11.78 9.70 -24.02
C TYR A 411 11.88 9.55 -25.55
N MET A 412 10.78 9.71 -26.28
CA MET A 412 10.78 9.57 -27.74
C MET A 412 11.69 10.61 -28.41
N ILE A 413 11.59 11.89 -28.02
CA ILE A 413 12.39 12.99 -28.58
C ILE A 413 13.87 12.77 -28.27
N ALA A 414 14.22 12.53 -27.00
CA ALA A 414 15.61 12.30 -26.61
C ALA A 414 16.22 11.12 -27.38
N ALA A 415 15.46 10.03 -27.55
CA ALA A 415 15.90 8.86 -28.28
C ALA A 415 16.01 9.08 -29.79
N LEU A 416 15.14 9.88 -30.42
CA LEU A 416 15.24 10.21 -31.84
C LEU A 416 16.49 11.04 -32.12
N VAL A 417 16.76 12.08 -31.31
CA VAL A 417 17.97 12.90 -31.45
C VAL A 417 19.23 12.05 -31.22
N MET A 418 19.21 11.18 -30.21
CA MET A 418 20.31 10.25 -29.92
C MET A 418 20.65 9.36 -31.12
N VAL A 419 19.66 8.74 -31.77
CA VAL A 419 19.90 7.89 -32.95
C VAL A 419 20.52 8.69 -34.10
N MET A 420 20.02 9.90 -34.37
CA MET A 420 20.55 10.74 -35.44
C MET A 420 21.98 11.20 -35.15
N GLY A 421 22.26 11.62 -33.92
CA GLY A 421 23.60 11.98 -33.47
C GLY A 421 24.58 10.80 -33.59
N ASN A 422 24.17 9.59 -33.15
CA ASN A 422 25.00 8.40 -33.31
C ASN A 422 25.29 8.07 -34.78
N LYS A 423 24.29 8.21 -35.68
CA LYS A 423 24.48 7.99 -37.12
C LYS A 423 25.50 8.98 -37.71
N MET A 424 25.42 10.26 -37.34
CA MET A 424 26.35 11.29 -37.83
C MET A 424 27.79 11.02 -37.37
N VAL A 425 28.00 10.63 -36.11
CA VAL A 425 29.35 10.36 -35.57
C VAL A 425 29.93 9.08 -36.16
N LEU A 426 29.12 8.03 -36.32
CA LEU A 426 29.58 6.75 -36.87
C LEU A 426 29.84 6.79 -38.38
N ASN A 427 29.22 7.72 -39.11
CA ASN A 427 29.54 7.93 -40.53
C ASN A 427 30.96 8.49 -40.73
N ASP A 428 31.48 9.26 -39.77
CA ASP A 428 32.84 9.84 -39.80
C ASP A 428 33.88 8.90 -39.18
N ALA A 429 33.51 8.20 -38.10
CA ALA A 429 34.37 7.27 -37.37
C ALA A 429 33.72 5.88 -37.20
N PRO A 430 33.62 5.07 -38.27
CA PRO A 430 32.91 3.78 -38.25
C PRO A 430 33.61 2.72 -37.38
N ASP A 431 34.93 2.83 -37.20
CA ASP A 431 35.75 1.84 -36.50
C ASP A 431 35.70 1.93 -34.96
N LEU A 432 34.96 2.90 -34.38
CA LEU A 432 35.02 3.23 -32.95
C LEU A 432 33.67 3.16 -32.19
N PRO A 433 32.76 2.20 -32.45
CA PRO A 433 31.44 2.17 -31.82
C PRO A 433 31.48 1.90 -30.31
N LEU A 434 32.40 1.07 -29.81
CA LEU A 434 32.50 0.80 -28.37
C LEU A 434 33.10 1.98 -27.61
N ILE A 435 34.09 2.65 -28.20
CA ILE A 435 34.67 3.88 -27.64
C ILE A 435 33.61 4.99 -27.58
N LEU A 436 32.81 5.18 -28.65
CA LEU A 436 31.71 6.13 -28.66
C LEU A 436 30.70 5.86 -27.52
N MET A 437 30.27 4.60 -27.37
CA MET A 437 29.30 4.26 -26.32
C MET A 437 29.92 4.31 -24.91
N LEU A 438 31.21 4.01 -24.76
CA LEU A 438 31.95 4.18 -23.51
C LEU A 438 31.96 5.64 -23.07
N LEU A 439 32.37 6.54 -23.99
CA LEU A 439 32.41 7.98 -23.74
C LEU A 439 31.02 8.52 -23.39
N GLN A 440 29.96 8.09 -24.07
CA GLN A 440 28.58 8.48 -23.74
C GLN A 440 28.13 8.05 -22.33
N ASN A 441 28.47 6.82 -21.91
CA ASN A 441 28.14 6.34 -20.56
C ASN A 441 28.95 7.11 -19.49
N LEU A 442 30.24 7.39 -19.75
CA LEU A 442 31.07 8.21 -18.86
C LEU A 442 30.58 9.65 -18.77
N SER A 443 30.22 10.27 -19.90
CA SER A 443 29.60 11.60 -19.94
C SER A 443 28.30 11.62 -19.14
N THR A 444 27.49 10.57 -19.22
CA THR A 444 26.25 10.45 -18.44
C THR A 444 26.52 10.42 -16.94
N VAL A 445 27.50 9.63 -16.50
CA VAL A 445 27.93 9.57 -15.09
C VAL A 445 28.50 10.91 -14.63
N GLY A 446 29.30 11.57 -15.47
CA GLY A 446 29.86 12.90 -15.22
C GLY A 446 28.79 13.98 -15.09
N LEU A 447 27.82 14.03 -16.02
CA LEU A 447 26.70 14.97 -15.99
C LEU A 447 25.78 14.73 -14.80
N LEU A 448 25.53 13.47 -14.41
CA LEU A 448 24.79 13.17 -13.18
C LEU A 448 25.50 13.67 -11.93
N THR A 449 26.82 13.50 -11.88
CA THR A 449 27.66 13.98 -10.78
C THR A 449 27.69 15.51 -10.72
N LEU A 450 27.80 16.17 -11.87
CA LEU A 450 27.77 17.62 -11.98
C LEU A 450 26.40 18.19 -11.58
N THR A 451 25.31 17.60 -12.08
CA THR A 451 23.94 18.05 -11.76
C THR A 451 23.63 17.88 -10.28
N SER A 452 24.15 16.83 -9.63
CA SER A 452 24.01 16.65 -8.18
C SER A 452 24.73 17.73 -7.37
N LYS A 453 25.84 18.29 -7.87
CA LYS A 453 26.53 19.43 -7.24
C LYS A 453 25.81 20.76 -7.46
N LEU A 454 25.02 20.88 -8.52
CA LEU A 454 24.31 22.11 -8.89
C LEU A 454 22.88 22.18 -8.34
N THR A 455 22.27 21.05 -7.95
CA THR A 455 20.87 21.02 -7.53
C THR A 455 20.61 19.90 -6.51
N ASP A 456 20.04 20.27 -5.36
CA ASP A 456 19.69 19.33 -4.26
C ASP A 456 18.60 18.30 -4.64
N LYS A 457 17.93 18.51 -5.78
CA LYS A 457 16.91 17.60 -6.34
C LYS A 457 17.53 16.34 -6.97
N VAL A 458 18.82 16.34 -7.29
CA VAL A 458 19.53 15.18 -7.85
C VAL A 458 20.41 14.57 -6.76
N GLN A 459 19.92 13.48 -6.17
CA GLN A 459 20.66 12.74 -5.17
C GLN A 459 21.59 11.73 -5.84
N LEU A 460 22.89 11.81 -5.55
CA LEU A 460 23.85 10.76 -5.88
C LEU A 460 23.61 9.52 -4.99
N PRO A 461 23.88 8.31 -5.49
CA PRO A 461 23.81 7.13 -4.66
C PRO A 461 24.98 7.13 -3.66
N GLN A 462 24.71 6.80 -2.40
CA GLN A 462 25.76 6.38 -1.48
C GLN A 462 26.32 5.06 -2.02
N ILE A 463 27.64 5.00 -2.28
CA ILE A 463 28.30 3.81 -2.83
C ILE A 463 28.41 2.76 -1.71
N GLU A 464 27.28 2.15 -1.38
CA GLU A 464 27.18 1.09 -0.41
C GLU A 464 27.19 -0.27 -1.12
N MET A 465 28.09 -1.14 -0.69
CA MET A 465 28.20 -2.52 -1.22
C MET A 465 26.89 -3.31 -1.05
N ARG A 466 26.07 -2.97 -0.05
CA ARG A 466 24.76 -3.58 0.18
C ARG A 466 23.78 -3.28 -0.97
N THR A 467 23.68 -2.02 -1.37
CA THR A 467 22.83 -1.57 -2.48
C THR A 467 23.33 -2.15 -3.80
N ALA A 468 24.65 -2.19 -4.01
CA ALA A 468 25.25 -2.84 -5.18
C ALA A 468 24.88 -4.33 -5.29
N LYS A 469 24.93 -5.09 -4.17
CA LYS A 469 24.52 -6.51 -4.14
C LYS A 469 23.03 -6.69 -4.45
N GLN A 470 22.18 -5.80 -3.98
CA GLN A 470 20.73 -5.86 -4.24
C GLN A 470 20.38 -5.47 -5.69
N LEU A 471 21.16 -4.58 -6.30
CA LEU A 471 21.02 -4.17 -7.71
C LEU A 471 21.76 -5.09 -8.69
N ALA A 472 22.59 -6.02 -8.21
CA ALA A 472 23.42 -6.88 -9.06
C ALA A 472 22.66 -7.56 -10.21
N PRO A 473 21.43 -8.13 -10.02
CA PRO A 473 20.68 -8.74 -11.12
C PRO A 473 20.37 -7.74 -12.26
N LEU A 474 20.08 -6.48 -11.93
CA LEU A 474 19.82 -5.43 -12.89
C LEU A 474 21.09 -5.01 -13.64
N LEU A 475 22.21 -4.86 -12.93
CA LEU A 475 23.48 -4.42 -13.52
C LEU A 475 24.06 -5.49 -14.44
N ILE A 476 23.98 -6.76 -14.03
CA ILE A 476 24.44 -7.89 -14.84
C ILE A 476 23.62 -7.98 -16.13
N ILE A 477 22.30 -7.86 -16.05
CA ILE A 477 21.45 -7.96 -17.25
C ILE A 477 21.59 -6.74 -18.18
N ASP A 478 21.83 -5.55 -17.63
CA ASP A 478 22.11 -4.33 -18.42
C ASP A 478 23.39 -4.51 -19.25
N VAL A 479 24.48 -4.93 -18.60
CA VAL A 479 25.76 -5.23 -19.26
C VAL A 479 25.61 -6.36 -20.27
N ALA A 480 24.95 -7.46 -19.91
CA ALA A 480 24.74 -8.59 -20.81
C ALA A 480 23.92 -8.20 -22.04
N GLY A 481 22.86 -7.41 -21.87
CA GLY A 481 22.04 -6.89 -22.98
C GLY A 481 22.85 -6.03 -23.93
N PHE A 482 23.74 -5.20 -23.39
CA PHE A 482 24.66 -4.39 -24.18
C PHE A 482 25.64 -5.26 -24.98
N VAL A 483 26.31 -6.21 -24.32
CA VAL A 483 27.28 -7.11 -24.95
C VAL A 483 26.63 -7.94 -26.06
N PHE A 484 25.49 -8.58 -25.79
CA PHE A 484 24.78 -9.37 -26.81
C PHE A 484 24.27 -8.52 -27.97
N SER A 485 23.84 -7.27 -27.70
CA SER A 485 23.44 -6.35 -28.76
C SER A 485 24.61 -5.99 -29.68
N THR A 486 25.78 -5.70 -29.10
CA THR A 486 27.00 -5.39 -29.86
C THR A 486 27.49 -6.60 -30.64
N LEU A 487 27.55 -7.78 -30.02
CA LEU A 487 27.97 -9.02 -30.70
C LEU A 487 27.04 -9.38 -31.85
N CYS A 488 25.73 -9.21 -31.67
CA CYS A 488 24.74 -9.40 -32.73
C CYS A 488 25.00 -8.46 -33.91
N LEU A 489 25.30 -7.18 -33.66
CA LEU A 489 25.62 -6.21 -34.72
C LEU A 489 26.95 -6.53 -35.42
N ARG A 490 27.99 -6.91 -34.67
CA ARG A 490 29.30 -7.27 -35.22
C ARG A 490 29.23 -8.48 -36.14
N ASP A 491 28.50 -9.53 -35.73
CA ASP A 491 28.36 -10.74 -36.55
C ASP A 491 27.55 -10.47 -37.84
N VAL A 492 26.70 -9.44 -37.84
CA VAL A 492 25.99 -8.95 -39.03
C VAL A 492 26.92 -8.22 -39.98
N GLU A 493 27.83 -7.39 -39.46
CA GLU A 493 28.81 -6.68 -40.29
C GLU A 493 29.84 -7.64 -40.90
N ALA A 494 30.31 -8.64 -40.13
CA ALA A 494 31.18 -9.71 -40.64
C ALA A 494 30.50 -10.63 -41.69
N THR A 495 29.16 -10.62 -41.73
CA THR A 495 28.37 -11.31 -42.77
C THR A 495 27.92 -10.39 -43.89
N PHE A 496 28.15 -9.07 -43.82
CA PHE A 496 27.82 -8.13 -44.89
C PHE A 496 28.64 -8.40 -46.17
N PHE A 497 29.84 -8.96 -46.03
CA PHE A 497 30.61 -9.50 -47.17
C PHE A 497 29.98 -10.76 -47.81
N GLN A 498 28.96 -11.36 -47.18
CA GLN A 498 28.24 -12.52 -47.69
C GLN A 498 26.71 -12.40 -47.46
N HIS A 499 26.06 -11.75 -48.43
CA HIS A 499 24.61 -11.80 -48.75
C HIS A 499 23.62 -11.00 -47.86
N LEU A 500 22.74 -10.28 -48.57
CA LEU A 500 21.59 -9.45 -48.14
C LEU A 500 20.53 -10.16 -47.25
N LEU A 501 20.76 -11.40 -46.82
CA LEU A 501 19.82 -12.20 -46.03
C LEU A 501 20.04 -12.08 -44.50
N THR A 502 21.26 -11.78 -44.04
CA THR A 502 21.57 -11.75 -42.59
C THR A 502 20.94 -10.55 -41.88
N VAL A 503 20.75 -9.44 -42.58
CA VAL A 503 20.10 -8.21 -42.07
C VAL A 503 18.61 -8.47 -41.72
N ASN A 504 17.94 -9.33 -42.47
CA ASN A 504 16.54 -9.68 -42.25
C ASN A 504 16.32 -10.49 -40.96
N VAL A 505 17.24 -11.41 -40.63
CA VAL A 505 17.15 -12.28 -39.44
C VAL A 505 17.40 -11.52 -38.14
N VAL A 506 18.23 -10.49 -38.18
CA VAL A 506 18.52 -9.67 -36.99
C VAL A 506 17.36 -8.73 -36.66
N GLN A 507 16.66 -8.24 -37.68
CA GLN A 507 15.40 -7.51 -37.47
C GLN A 507 14.33 -8.42 -36.85
N ILE A 508 14.28 -9.69 -37.26
CA ILE A 508 13.40 -10.69 -36.65
C ILE A 508 13.75 -10.92 -35.19
N ALA A 509 15.03 -11.10 -34.86
CA ALA A 509 15.43 -11.33 -33.48
C ALA A 509 15.02 -10.16 -32.57
N ARG A 510 15.22 -8.92 -33.02
CA ARG A 510 14.79 -7.70 -32.29
C ARG A 510 13.27 -7.54 -32.17
N SER A 511 12.48 -8.13 -33.07
CA SER A 511 11.01 -8.10 -32.99
C SER A 511 10.45 -8.91 -31.82
N LEU A 512 11.25 -9.83 -31.25
CA LEU A 512 10.85 -10.71 -30.16
C LEU A 512 10.91 -10.03 -28.77
N VAL A 513 11.43 -8.81 -28.67
CA VAL A 513 11.50 -8.07 -27.40
C VAL A 513 10.12 -7.92 -26.77
N LEU A 514 9.09 -7.61 -27.57
CA LEU A 514 7.73 -7.41 -27.10
C LEU A 514 7.10 -8.69 -26.52
N PRO A 515 7.06 -9.84 -27.23
CA PRO A 515 6.54 -11.08 -26.66
C PRO A 515 7.35 -11.55 -25.46
N PHE A 516 8.68 -11.42 -25.45
CA PHE A 516 9.48 -11.75 -24.25
C PHE A 516 9.15 -10.84 -23.07
N THR A 517 8.93 -9.54 -23.30
CA THR A 517 8.56 -8.62 -22.22
C THR A 517 7.23 -9.00 -21.58
N ILE A 518 6.26 -9.45 -22.39
CA ILE A 518 4.96 -9.93 -21.88
C ILE A 518 5.14 -11.21 -21.06
N ILE A 519 5.90 -12.19 -21.57
CA ILE A 519 6.17 -13.45 -20.87
C ILE A 519 6.90 -13.19 -19.55
N VAL A 520 8.00 -12.44 -19.58
CA VAL A 520 8.79 -12.11 -18.38
C VAL A 520 7.97 -11.29 -17.39
N SER A 521 7.17 -10.33 -17.87
CA SER A 521 6.27 -9.56 -17.00
C SER A 521 5.20 -10.44 -16.37
N ALA A 522 4.63 -11.41 -17.10
CA ALA A 522 3.63 -12.34 -16.58
C ALA A 522 4.23 -13.28 -15.52
N ILE A 523 5.44 -13.80 -15.76
CA ILE A 523 6.18 -14.62 -14.79
C ILE A 523 6.50 -13.81 -13.53
N HIS A 524 7.03 -12.59 -13.69
CA HIS A 524 7.44 -11.74 -12.57
C HIS A 524 6.24 -11.30 -11.71
N THR A 525 5.12 -10.95 -12.33
CA THR A 525 3.92 -10.50 -11.61
C THR A 525 2.98 -11.65 -11.21
N ARG A 526 3.25 -12.88 -11.66
CA ARG A 526 2.38 -14.06 -11.53
C ARG A 526 0.93 -13.80 -11.94
N ARG A 527 0.73 -12.98 -12.98
CA ARG A 527 -0.60 -12.66 -13.53
C ARG A 527 -0.59 -12.80 -15.04
N HIS A 528 -1.69 -13.34 -15.57
CA HIS A 528 -1.87 -13.48 -17.00
C HIS A 528 -2.27 -12.13 -17.63
N PRO A 529 -1.67 -11.74 -18.75
CA PRO A 529 -2.09 -10.55 -19.49
C PRO A 529 -3.48 -10.77 -20.10
N SER A 530 -4.26 -9.70 -20.25
CA SER A 530 -5.55 -9.75 -20.95
C SER A 530 -5.37 -10.22 -22.39
N THR A 531 -6.31 -11.03 -22.87
CA THR A 531 -6.36 -11.51 -24.27
C THR A 531 -6.24 -10.36 -25.27
N MET A 532 -6.83 -9.20 -24.98
CA MET A 532 -6.74 -8.02 -25.85
C MET A 532 -5.31 -7.42 -25.91
N VAL A 533 -4.55 -7.50 -24.83
CA VAL A 533 -3.13 -7.09 -24.82
C VAL A 533 -2.29 -8.07 -25.65
N ILE A 534 -2.61 -9.37 -25.59
CA ILE A 534 -1.95 -10.40 -26.41
C ILE A 534 -2.26 -10.16 -27.90
N VAL A 535 -3.51 -9.87 -28.26
CA VAL A 535 -3.89 -9.54 -29.65
C VAL A 535 -3.14 -8.32 -30.16
N ALA A 536 -3.09 -7.23 -29.38
CA ALA A 536 -2.35 -6.04 -29.77
C ALA A 536 -0.83 -6.31 -29.94
N ALA A 537 -0.26 -7.12 -29.04
CA ALA A 537 1.13 -7.58 -29.13
C ALA A 537 1.40 -8.41 -30.39
N SER A 538 0.52 -9.37 -30.70
CA SER A 538 0.63 -10.20 -31.90
C SER A 538 0.58 -9.35 -33.17
N ILE A 539 -0.31 -8.35 -33.25
CA ILE A 539 -0.37 -7.43 -34.39
C ILE A 539 0.97 -6.68 -34.56
N VAL A 540 1.53 -6.13 -33.48
CA VAL A 540 2.81 -5.42 -33.56
C VAL A 540 3.95 -6.36 -33.97
N THR A 541 4.01 -7.56 -33.41
CA THR A 541 5.01 -8.57 -33.78
C THR A 541 4.89 -8.94 -35.25
N VAL A 542 3.69 -9.24 -35.76
CA VAL A 542 3.45 -9.50 -37.20
C VAL A 542 3.90 -8.31 -38.05
N GLY A 543 3.60 -7.08 -37.63
CA GLY A 543 4.06 -5.88 -38.31
C GLY A 543 5.59 -5.84 -38.46
N PHE A 544 6.34 -6.14 -37.41
CA PHE A 544 7.80 -6.24 -37.51
C PHE A 544 8.27 -7.34 -38.47
N PHE A 545 7.61 -8.49 -38.52
CA PHE A 545 7.92 -9.56 -39.48
C PHE A 545 7.63 -9.18 -40.93
N VAL A 546 6.51 -8.50 -41.20
CA VAL A 546 6.15 -8.02 -42.56
C VAL A 546 7.15 -6.97 -43.07
N GLY A 547 7.77 -6.21 -42.16
CA GLY A 547 8.76 -5.18 -42.49
C GLY A 547 10.12 -5.71 -42.94
N VAL A 548 10.31 -7.03 -42.86
CA VAL A 548 11.49 -7.75 -43.33
C VAL A 548 11.26 -8.08 -44.81
N SER A 549 12.24 -7.79 -45.69
CA SER A 549 12.09 -8.01 -47.13
C SER A 549 11.89 -9.51 -47.44
N PRO A 550 11.25 -9.89 -48.58
CA PRO A 550 10.86 -11.28 -48.80
C PRO A 550 12.07 -12.21 -48.70
N PHE A 551 11.93 -13.23 -47.86
CA PHE A 551 12.91 -14.27 -47.62
C PHE A 551 13.27 -14.99 -48.93
N ASN A 552 14.45 -14.73 -49.47
CA ASN A 552 15.05 -15.69 -50.39
C ASN A 552 15.58 -16.87 -49.54
N LEU A 553 14.77 -17.93 -49.42
CA LEU A 553 15.02 -19.14 -48.62
C LEU A 553 16.29 -19.95 -48.99
N ARG A 554 17.16 -19.43 -49.87
CA ARG A 554 18.28 -20.19 -50.45
C ARG A 554 19.64 -19.99 -49.76
N THR A 555 19.73 -19.17 -48.71
CA THR A 555 21.00 -19.01 -47.95
C THR A 555 20.75 -19.14 -46.44
N MET A 556 21.20 -20.26 -45.84
CA MET A 556 21.11 -20.46 -44.38
C MET A 556 21.99 -19.41 -43.64
N PRO A 557 21.45 -18.65 -42.67
CA PRO A 557 22.23 -17.72 -41.86
C PRO A 557 23.27 -18.46 -41.01
N ARG A 558 24.38 -17.78 -40.65
CA ARG A 558 25.26 -18.28 -39.58
C ARG A 558 24.45 -18.34 -38.26
N PRO A 559 24.43 -19.48 -37.55
CA PRO A 559 23.55 -19.68 -36.39
C PRO A 559 23.88 -18.75 -35.20
N MET A 560 25.14 -18.30 -35.08
CA MET A 560 25.59 -17.55 -33.90
C MET A 560 24.99 -16.13 -33.79
N GLY A 561 24.87 -15.40 -34.90
CA GLY A 561 24.27 -14.07 -34.91
C GLY A 561 22.78 -14.07 -34.53
N LEU A 562 22.06 -15.16 -34.88
CA LEU A 562 20.68 -15.38 -34.48
C LEU A 562 20.58 -15.63 -32.96
N VAL A 563 21.48 -16.44 -32.40
CA VAL A 563 21.54 -16.70 -30.96
C VAL A 563 21.80 -15.41 -30.18
N TYR A 564 22.76 -14.58 -30.61
CA TYR A 564 23.02 -13.29 -29.98
C TYR A 564 21.85 -12.31 -30.10
N GLY A 565 21.13 -12.31 -31.23
CA GLY A 565 19.93 -11.50 -31.41
C GLY A 565 18.79 -11.90 -30.46
N PHE A 566 18.58 -13.21 -30.27
CA PHE A 566 17.60 -13.74 -29.31
C PHE A 566 17.98 -13.36 -27.88
N LEU A 567 19.24 -13.62 -27.49
CA LEU A 567 19.75 -13.32 -26.15
C LEU A 567 19.71 -11.81 -25.85
N SER A 568 20.05 -10.97 -26.82
CA SER A 568 19.93 -9.50 -26.69
C SER A 568 18.49 -9.07 -26.42
N SER A 569 17.53 -9.63 -27.16
CA SER A 569 16.11 -9.29 -27.01
C SER A 569 15.52 -9.77 -25.68
N LEU A 570 15.93 -10.95 -25.23
CA LEU A 570 15.59 -11.47 -23.91
C LEU A 570 16.19 -10.60 -22.79
N SER A 571 17.46 -10.20 -22.92
CA SER A 571 18.10 -9.30 -21.94
C SER A 571 17.40 -7.96 -21.84
N ILE A 572 16.95 -7.35 -22.95
CA ILE A 572 16.19 -6.09 -22.93
C ILE A 572 14.83 -6.28 -22.23
N ALA A 573 14.15 -7.40 -22.49
CA ALA A 573 12.89 -7.73 -21.83
C ALA A 573 13.05 -7.91 -20.31
N VAL A 574 14.05 -8.70 -19.89
CA VAL A 574 14.36 -8.92 -18.47
C VAL A 574 14.83 -7.61 -17.82
N HIS A 575 15.70 -6.84 -18.48
CA HIS A 575 16.16 -5.54 -18.00
C HIS A 575 14.97 -4.62 -17.70
N THR A 576 14.03 -4.45 -18.64
CA THR A 576 12.90 -3.51 -18.46
C THR A 576 11.99 -3.93 -17.28
N VAL A 577 11.79 -5.24 -17.07
CA VAL A 577 10.98 -5.77 -15.97
C VAL A 577 11.71 -5.65 -14.62
N VAL A 578 12.98 -6.07 -14.57
CA VAL A 578 13.80 -6.00 -13.35
C VAL A 578 14.05 -4.55 -12.95
N LEU A 579 14.28 -3.64 -13.90
CA LEU A 579 14.44 -2.20 -13.66
C LEU A 579 13.24 -1.64 -12.88
N LYS A 580 12.02 -2.03 -13.26
CA LYS A 580 10.80 -1.62 -12.54
C LYS A 580 10.78 -2.15 -11.11
N GLY A 581 11.19 -3.41 -10.90
CA GLY A 581 11.29 -4.05 -9.59
C GLY A 581 12.44 -3.53 -8.72
N SER A 582 13.48 -2.93 -9.31
CA SER A 582 14.63 -2.37 -8.61
C SER A 582 14.46 -0.90 -8.19
N LEU A 583 13.49 -0.17 -8.75
CA LEU A 583 13.17 1.21 -8.33
C LEU A 583 12.94 1.37 -6.81
N PRO A 584 12.20 0.49 -6.11
CA PRO A 584 12.01 0.59 -4.67
C PRO A 584 13.29 0.43 -3.86
N ILE A 585 14.30 -0.29 -4.37
CA ILE A 585 15.57 -0.56 -3.68
C ILE A 585 16.36 0.75 -3.46
N VAL A 586 16.22 1.71 -4.37
CA VAL A 586 16.86 3.04 -4.32
C VAL A 586 15.87 4.16 -3.97
N GLY A 587 14.82 3.85 -3.19
CA GLY A 587 13.82 4.83 -2.76
C GLY A 587 13.02 5.48 -3.91
N GLY A 588 12.95 4.83 -5.06
CA GLY A 588 12.29 5.36 -6.26
C GLY A 588 13.09 6.45 -6.99
N SER A 589 14.35 6.67 -6.63
CA SER A 589 15.21 7.67 -7.28
C SER A 589 15.67 7.19 -8.67
N VAL A 590 15.25 7.94 -9.71
CA VAL A 590 15.60 7.67 -11.12
C VAL A 590 17.08 7.93 -11.37
N THR A 591 17.62 8.99 -10.76
CA THR A 591 19.01 9.43 -10.95
C THR A 591 20.00 8.45 -10.32
N GLN A 592 19.71 7.93 -9.13
CA GLN A 592 20.54 6.92 -8.47
C GLN A 592 20.58 5.61 -9.25
N LEU A 593 19.43 5.14 -9.75
CA LEU A 593 19.37 3.91 -10.55
C LEU A 593 20.12 4.08 -11.87
N SER A 594 19.95 5.23 -12.53
CA SER A 594 20.68 5.58 -13.75
C SER A 594 22.19 5.58 -13.54
N TYR A 595 22.66 6.14 -12.42
CA TYR A 595 24.08 6.21 -12.10
C TYR A 595 24.70 4.81 -12.01
N TRP A 596 24.08 3.89 -11.24
CA TRP A 596 24.56 2.52 -11.10
C TRP A 596 24.62 1.75 -12.43
N CYS A 597 23.55 1.83 -13.24
CA CYS A 597 23.50 1.14 -14.53
C CYS A 597 24.59 1.66 -15.47
N LYS A 598 24.68 2.98 -15.64
CA LYS A 598 25.63 3.61 -16.56
C LYS A 598 27.08 3.44 -16.12
N LEU A 599 27.36 3.46 -14.81
CA LEU A 599 28.68 3.16 -14.28
C LEU A 599 29.08 1.70 -14.55
N SER A 600 28.16 0.75 -14.32
CA SER A 600 28.43 -0.67 -14.57
C SER A 600 28.67 -0.98 -16.05
N THR A 601 27.88 -0.38 -16.94
CA THR A 601 28.00 -0.53 -18.39
C THR A 601 29.24 0.16 -18.93
N ALA A 602 29.64 1.33 -18.38
CA ALA A 602 30.92 1.97 -18.74
C ALA A 602 32.13 1.08 -18.40
N PHE A 603 32.14 0.45 -17.22
CA PHE A 603 33.22 -0.45 -16.83
C PHE A 603 33.33 -1.65 -17.78
N ALA A 604 32.20 -2.28 -18.10
CA ALA A 604 32.16 -3.41 -19.03
C ALA A 604 32.60 -3.01 -20.45
N LEU A 605 32.18 -1.83 -20.93
CA LEU A 605 32.58 -1.32 -22.24
C LEU A 605 34.04 -0.98 -22.33
N GLY A 606 34.62 -0.42 -21.27
CA GLY A 606 36.07 -0.18 -21.20
C GLY A 606 36.86 -1.48 -21.35
N ALA A 607 36.47 -2.53 -20.63
CA ALA A 607 37.10 -3.84 -20.76
C ALA A 607 36.95 -4.41 -22.19
N LEU A 608 35.75 -4.33 -22.77
CA LEU A 608 35.49 -4.86 -24.11
C LEU A 608 36.24 -4.09 -25.21
N SER A 609 36.35 -2.77 -25.07
CA SER A 609 37.08 -1.91 -26.01
C SER A 609 38.59 -2.22 -26.03
N LEU A 610 39.17 -2.54 -24.87
CA LEU A 610 40.57 -2.99 -24.77
C LEU A 610 40.77 -4.35 -25.45
N ILE A 611 39.87 -5.31 -25.19
CA ILE A 611 39.96 -6.67 -25.76
C ILE A 611 39.80 -6.63 -27.29
N ASN A 612 38.90 -5.80 -27.82
CA ASN A 612 38.66 -5.69 -29.26
C ASN A 612 39.71 -4.85 -29.99
N GLY A 613 40.63 -4.19 -29.28
CA GLY A 613 41.68 -3.34 -29.87
C GLY A 613 41.19 -1.97 -30.37
N GLU A 614 39.91 -1.62 -30.17
CA GLU A 614 39.37 -0.30 -30.54
C GLU A 614 40.10 0.83 -29.80
N ALA A 615 40.51 0.61 -28.55
CA ALA A 615 41.28 1.58 -27.77
C ALA A 615 42.65 1.88 -28.41
N VAL A 616 43.32 0.86 -28.96
CA VAL A 616 44.60 1.04 -29.65
C VAL A 616 44.39 1.77 -30.97
N ARG A 617 43.33 1.44 -31.71
CA ARG A 617 42.96 2.09 -32.97
C ARG A 617 42.59 3.56 -32.77
N PHE A 618 41.89 3.88 -31.68
CA PHE A 618 41.58 5.26 -31.31
C PHE A 618 42.84 6.10 -31.08
N VAL A 619 43.80 5.57 -30.32
CA VAL A 619 45.10 6.24 -30.08
C VAL A 619 45.88 6.41 -31.39
N SER A 620 45.86 5.40 -32.26
CA SER A 620 46.50 5.47 -33.58
C SER A 620 45.86 6.52 -34.49
N LEU A 621 44.53 6.69 -34.45
CA LEU A 621 43.83 7.71 -35.23
C LEU A 621 44.16 9.11 -34.72
N LEU A 622 44.21 9.29 -33.39
CA LEU A 622 44.62 10.54 -32.74
C LEU A 622 46.07 10.95 -33.09
N SER A 623 46.99 9.99 -33.16
CA SER A 623 48.40 10.26 -33.46
C SER A 623 48.70 10.43 -34.95
N SER A 624 47.86 9.91 -35.84
CA SER A 624 48.07 9.96 -37.29
C SER A 624 47.92 11.35 -37.92
N GLY A 625 47.27 12.31 -37.23
CA GLY A 625 47.07 13.69 -37.69
C GLY A 625 46.15 13.88 -38.90
N THR A 626 45.67 12.78 -39.52
CA THR A 626 44.81 12.80 -40.73
C THR A 626 43.32 12.75 -40.42
N TRP A 627 42.94 12.46 -39.18
CA TRP A 627 41.55 12.36 -38.74
C TRP A 627 41.07 13.68 -38.09
N ASP A 628 39.90 14.18 -38.52
CA ASP A 628 39.29 15.36 -37.91
C ASP A 628 38.61 15.00 -36.58
N TRP A 629 39.42 14.97 -35.52
CA TRP A 629 38.97 14.69 -34.16
C TRP A 629 37.88 15.66 -33.65
N ARG A 630 37.66 16.82 -34.29
CA ARG A 630 36.65 17.80 -33.87
C ARG A 630 35.24 17.29 -34.07
N VAL A 631 34.98 16.62 -35.20
CA VAL A 631 33.67 16.01 -35.50
C VAL A 631 33.36 14.94 -34.46
N PHE A 632 34.34 14.10 -34.14
CA PHE A 632 34.21 13.09 -33.12
C PHE A 632 34.03 13.67 -31.71
N LEU A 633 34.78 14.73 -31.35
CA LEU A 633 34.67 15.39 -30.05
C LEU A 633 33.30 16.05 -29.86
N TRP A 634 32.88 16.90 -30.79
CA TRP A 634 31.58 17.57 -30.74
C TRP A 634 30.44 16.56 -30.82
N GLY A 635 30.61 15.53 -31.66
CA GLY A 635 29.75 14.37 -31.73
C GLY A 635 29.57 13.69 -30.38
N ASN A 636 30.66 13.37 -29.69
CA ASN A 636 30.64 12.76 -28.35
C ASN A 636 30.04 13.68 -27.28
N LEU A 637 30.27 14.99 -27.35
CA LEU A 637 29.68 15.95 -26.41
C LEU A 637 28.15 16.00 -26.55
N VAL A 638 27.66 16.19 -27.77
CA VAL A 638 26.21 16.24 -28.06
C VAL A 638 25.57 14.90 -27.72
N THR A 639 26.14 13.81 -28.21
CA THR A 639 25.61 12.46 -27.95
C THR A 639 25.73 12.05 -26.48
N GLY A 640 26.70 12.55 -25.73
CA GLY A 640 26.83 12.37 -24.28
C GLY A 640 25.72 13.07 -23.50
N ILE A 641 25.36 14.31 -23.88
CA ILE A 641 24.22 15.04 -23.28
C ILE A 641 22.90 14.30 -23.56
N PHE A 642 22.65 13.92 -24.81
CA PHE A 642 21.45 13.17 -25.15
C PHE A 642 21.46 11.74 -24.59
N GLY A 643 22.64 11.15 -24.39
CA GLY A 643 22.86 9.88 -23.68
C GLY A 643 22.44 9.97 -22.21
N PHE A 644 22.71 11.10 -21.55
CA PHE A 644 22.20 11.39 -20.23
C PHE A 644 20.67 11.54 -20.22
N LEU A 645 20.12 12.32 -21.15
CA LEU A 645 18.67 12.56 -21.24
C LEU A 645 17.90 11.27 -21.51
N ILE A 646 18.34 10.44 -22.47
CA ILE A 646 17.68 9.16 -22.78
C ILE A 646 17.78 8.18 -21.61
N SER A 647 18.88 8.20 -20.85
CA SER A 647 19.04 7.35 -19.67
C SER A 647 18.00 7.68 -18.59
N ILE A 648 17.86 8.97 -18.26
CA ILE A 648 16.86 9.42 -17.30
C ILE A 648 15.44 9.23 -17.83
N ALA A 649 15.19 9.59 -19.09
CA ALA A 649 13.88 9.46 -19.72
C ALA A 649 13.41 8.01 -19.78
N GLY A 650 14.29 7.05 -20.10
CA GLY A 650 13.97 5.63 -20.16
C GLY A 650 13.54 5.06 -18.81
N ILE A 651 14.32 5.33 -17.75
CA ILE A 651 13.98 4.87 -16.39
C ILE A 651 12.72 5.58 -15.89
N LEU A 652 12.57 6.89 -16.15
CA LEU A 652 11.37 7.65 -15.78
C LEU A 652 10.13 7.13 -16.51
N SER A 653 10.25 6.79 -17.80
CA SER A 653 9.18 6.18 -18.58
C SER A 653 8.77 4.84 -18.00
N VAL A 654 9.71 3.94 -17.69
CA VAL A 654 9.39 2.67 -17.02
C VAL A 654 8.80 2.90 -15.62
N LYS A 655 9.28 3.91 -14.88
CA LYS A 655 8.78 4.27 -13.54
C LYS A 655 7.33 4.74 -13.56
N VAL A 656 6.96 5.61 -14.49
CA VAL A 656 5.60 6.18 -14.58
C VAL A 656 4.65 5.23 -15.33
N THR A 657 5.16 4.40 -16.24
CA THR A 657 4.37 3.43 -17.00
C THR A 657 4.60 1.98 -16.53
N SER A 658 4.31 0.99 -17.38
CA SER A 658 4.62 -0.43 -17.16
C SER A 658 5.75 -0.88 -18.09
N PRO A 659 6.51 -1.95 -17.76
CA PRO A 659 7.51 -2.51 -18.66
C PRO A 659 6.97 -2.80 -20.07
N VAL A 660 5.76 -3.35 -20.15
CA VAL A 660 5.08 -3.64 -21.43
C VAL A 660 4.75 -2.34 -22.17
N THR A 661 4.18 -1.34 -21.50
CA THR A 661 3.88 -0.02 -22.10
C THR A 661 5.13 0.66 -22.64
N HIS A 662 6.24 0.61 -21.92
CA HIS A 662 7.51 1.18 -22.38
C HIS A 662 8.00 0.56 -23.70
N ILE A 663 7.83 -0.76 -23.87
CA ILE A 663 8.21 -1.45 -25.12
C ILE A 663 7.25 -1.13 -26.27
N PHE A 664 5.95 -0.97 -26.02
CA PHE A 664 5.01 -0.44 -27.02
C PHE A 664 5.38 0.99 -27.44
N SER A 665 5.72 1.87 -26.49
CA SER A 665 6.20 3.23 -26.78
C SER A 665 7.50 3.21 -27.58
N SER A 666 8.43 2.29 -27.29
CA SER A 666 9.65 2.11 -28.08
C SER A 666 9.36 1.66 -29.52
N SER A 667 8.33 0.83 -29.71
CA SER A 667 7.90 0.38 -31.05
C SER A 667 7.30 1.53 -31.87
N ALA A 668 6.45 2.36 -31.25
CA ALA A 668 5.93 3.58 -31.87
C ALA A 668 7.05 4.57 -32.24
N ARG A 669 8.05 4.74 -31.37
CA ARG A 669 9.25 5.54 -31.65
C ARG A 669 9.98 5.04 -32.90
N SER A 670 10.13 3.73 -33.08
CA SER A 670 10.80 3.16 -34.27
C SER A 670 10.06 3.46 -35.58
N VAL A 671 8.72 3.58 -35.55
CA VAL A 671 7.93 4.02 -36.71
C VAL A 671 8.26 5.47 -37.04
N ILE A 672 8.21 6.36 -36.04
CA ILE A 672 8.53 7.79 -36.20
C ILE A 672 9.97 7.96 -36.72
N GLN A 673 10.91 7.19 -36.16
CA GLN A 673 12.31 7.18 -36.59
C GLN A 673 12.44 6.82 -38.07
N THR A 674 11.67 5.85 -38.56
CA THR A 674 11.70 5.43 -39.97
C THR A 674 11.14 6.53 -40.88
N LEU A 675 10.01 7.14 -40.51
CA LEU A 675 9.42 8.25 -41.29
C LEU A 675 10.33 9.48 -41.34
N LEU A 676 10.98 9.80 -40.22
CA LEU A 676 11.93 10.90 -40.14
C LEU A 676 13.19 10.63 -40.99
N GLY A 677 13.64 9.36 -41.04
CA GLY A 677 14.74 8.92 -41.89
C GLY A 677 14.50 9.21 -43.38
N VAL A 678 13.29 8.91 -43.85
CA VAL A 678 12.86 9.18 -45.23
C VAL A 678 12.81 10.66 -45.52
N LYS A 679 12.29 11.47 -44.59
CA LYS A 679 12.15 12.92 -44.78
C LYS A 679 13.50 13.66 -44.73
N LEU A 680 14.42 13.24 -43.87
CA LEU A 680 15.70 13.93 -43.64
C LEU A 680 16.85 13.40 -44.51
N PHE A 681 16.86 12.11 -44.85
CA PHE A 681 17.94 11.48 -45.62
C PHE A 681 17.50 11.01 -47.01
N HIS A 682 16.25 11.27 -47.39
CA HIS A 682 15.67 10.81 -48.66
C HIS A 682 15.77 9.29 -48.85
N ASP A 683 15.70 8.52 -47.74
CA ASP A 683 15.73 7.06 -47.77
C ASP A 683 14.52 6.51 -48.55
N THR A 684 14.74 5.57 -49.48
CA THR A 684 13.65 4.95 -50.26
C THR A 684 12.92 3.88 -49.43
N LEU A 685 11.60 4.01 -49.27
CA LEU A 685 10.76 3.01 -48.60
C LEU A 685 10.29 1.93 -49.58
N SER A 686 10.45 0.66 -49.22
CA SER A 686 9.79 -0.45 -49.92
C SER A 686 8.31 -0.55 -49.55
N GLY A 687 7.47 -1.11 -50.45
CA GLY A 687 6.05 -1.33 -50.18
C GLY A 687 5.79 -2.18 -48.93
N ASN A 688 6.58 -3.23 -48.71
CA ASN A 688 6.52 -4.06 -47.51
C ASN A 688 6.82 -3.26 -46.23
N ARG A 689 7.78 -2.32 -46.31
CA ARG A 689 8.09 -1.45 -45.18
C ARG A 689 6.93 -0.54 -44.85
N ILE A 690 6.26 0.04 -45.85
CA ILE A 690 5.07 0.88 -45.62
C ILE A 690 3.95 0.06 -44.95
N ALA A 691 3.66 -1.15 -45.46
CA ALA A 691 2.69 -2.06 -44.87
C ALA A 691 3.04 -2.41 -43.41
N SER A 692 4.32 -2.67 -43.12
CA SER A 692 4.79 -2.98 -41.77
C SER A 692 4.58 -1.84 -40.78
N LEU A 693 4.83 -0.58 -41.21
CA LEU A 693 4.65 0.59 -40.37
C LEU A 693 3.17 0.79 -40.04
N ALA A 694 2.28 0.60 -41.02
CA ALA A 694 0.84 0.69 -40.80
C ALA A 694 0.36 -0.34 -39.76
N ILE A 695 0.78 -1.60 -39.88
CA ILE A 695 0.41 -2.67 -38.94
C ILE A 695 0.93 -2.38 -37.52
N ILE A 696 2.19 -1.93 -37.37
CA ILE A 696 2.76 -1.58 -36.07
C ILE A 696 1.98 -0.43 -35.42
N VAL A 697 1.64 0.61 -36.19
CA VAL A 697 0.83 1.73 -35.69
C VAL A 697 -0.53 1.23 -35.21
N SER A 698 -1.25 0.45 -36.01
CA SER A 698 -2.55 -0.12 -35.62
C SER A 698 -2.47 -0.91 -34.31
N GLY A 699 -1.46 -1.78 -34.15
CA GLY A 699 -1.27 -2.55 -32.91
C GLY A 699 -0.93 -1.69 -31.69
N THR A 700 -0.11 -0.65 -31.85
CA THR A 700 0.22 0.28 -30.75
C THR A 700 -0.97 1.15 -30.34
N LEU A 701 -1.81 1.58 -31.29
CA LEU A 701 -3.05 2.31 -31.02
C LEU A 701 -4.07 1.43 -30.29
N LEU A 702 -4.24 0.17 -30.74
CA LEU A 702 -5.11 -0.80 -30.08
C LEU A 702 -4.67 -1.04 -28.63
N TYR A 703 -3.38 -1.23 -28.37
CA TYR A 703 -2.86 -1.38 -27.02
C TYR A 703 -3.18 -0.16 -26.13
N THR A 704 -2.98 1.04 -26.67
CA THR A 704 -3.25 2.29 -25.94
C THR A 704 -4.73 2.41 -25.58
N TRP A 705 -5.62 2.07 -26.50
CA TRP A 705 -7.06 2.04 -26.27
C TRP A 705 -7.46 1.01 -25.21
N VAL A 706 -6.94 -0.23 -25.31
CA VAL A 706 -7.18 -1.28 -24.29
C VAL A 706 -6.70 -0.84 -22.92
N LYS A 707 -5.52 -0.20 -22.83
CA LYS A 707 -4.97 0.26 -21.56
C LYS A 707 -5.79 1.41 -20.97
N SER A 708 -6.29 2.33 -21.80
CA SER A 708 -7.18 3.42 -21.38
C SER A 708 -8.46 2.85 -20.74
N ARG A 709 -9.14 1.90 -21.41
CA ARG A 709 -10.33 1.23 -20.90
C ARG A 709 -10.08 0.46 -19.61
N ARG A 710 -9.05 -0.38 -19.58
CA ARG A 710 -8.71 -1.18 -18.40
C ARG A 710 -8.38 -0.30 -17.19
N THR A 711 -7.85 0.91 -17.39
CA THR A 711 -7.64 1.81 -16.26
C THR A 711 -8.98 2.23 -15.67
N SER A 712 -9.96 2.62 -16.51
CA SER A 712 -11.34 2.91 -16.09
C SER A 712 -12.02 1.72 -15.44
N ASP A 713 -11.90 0.53 -16.03
CA ASP A 713 -12.48 -0.71 -15.52
C ASP A 713 -11.80 -1.15 -14.21
N GLU A 714 -10.47 -1.04 -14.07
CA GLU A 714 -9.74 -1.32 -12.82
C GLU A 714 -10.05 -0.29 -11.71
N TRP A 715 -10.51 0.91 -12.04
CA TRP A 715 -11.03 1.87 -11.05
C TRP A 715 -12.42 1.45 -10.55
N GLN A 716 -13.30 0.97 -11.42
CA GLN A 716 -14.62 0.43 -11.07
C GLN A 716 -14.50 -0.92 -10.33
N GLU A 717 -13.68 -1.83 -10.85
CA GLU A 717 -13.37 -3.13 -10.25
C GLU A 717 -12.57 -2.97 -8.95
N LYS A 718 -11.77 -1.92 -8.70
CA LYS A 718 -11.18 -1.71 -7.36
C LYS A 718 -12.16 -1.15 -6.34
N GLN A 719 -13.25 -0.53 -6.79
CA GLN A 719 -14.37 -0.20 -5.92
C GLN A 719 -15.18 -1.46 -5.59
N GLU A 720 -15.29 -2.41 -6.53
CA GLU A 720 -16.05 -3.66 -6.36
C GLU A 720 -15.23 -4.87 -5.81
N ALA A 721 -13.93 -4.93 -6.05
CA ALA A 721 -13.06 -6.11 -5.87
C ALA A 721 -11.85 -5.84 -4.97
N THR A 722 -12.05 -5.24 -3.80
CA THR A 722 -11.27 -5.71 -2.65
C THR A 722 -11.95 -6.98 -2.17
N PRO A 723 -11.43 -8.18 -2.50
CA PRO A 723 -12.05 -9.40 -2.01
C PRO A 723 -11.81 -9.45 -0.51
N ASP A 724 -12.90 -9.59 0.20
CA ASP A 724 -12.94 -9.87 1.62
C ASP A 724 -12.19 -11.17 1.92
N ILE A 725 -10.97 -11.01 2.43
CA ILE A 725 -10.21 -12.11 3.05
C ILE A 725 -11.01 -12.69 4.23
N GLU A 726 -11.94 -11.92 4.81
CA GLU A 726 -12.88 -12.35 5.85
C GLU A 726 -14.06 -13.15 5.30
N ALA A 727 -14.75 -12.70 4.24
CA ALA A 727 -15.82 -13.46 3.56
C ALA A 727 -15.32 -14.78 2.95
N GLN A 728 -14.12 -14.81 2.33
CA GLN A 728 -13.52 -16.07 1.88
C GLN A 728 -13.15 -17.01 3.03
N ARG A 729 -12.83 -16.48 4.22
CA ARG A 729 -12.61 -17.28 5.43
C ARG A 729 -13.91 -17.75 6.07
N LEU A 730 -15.00 -16.97 5.98
CA LEU A 730 -16.34 -17.35 6.43
C LEU A 730 -16.89 -18.50 5.58
N LEU A 731 -16.70 -18.46 4.26
CA LEU A 731 -17.08 -19.55 3.36
C LEU A 731 -16.25 -20.82 3.61
N GLN A 732 -14.94 -20.71 3.83
CA GLN A 732 -14.11 -21.85 4.24
C GLN A 732 -14.51 -22.41 5.61
N TRP A 733 -14.98 -21.56 6.53
CA TRP A 733 -15.48 -21.98 7.84
C TRP A 733 -16.81 -22.74 7.76
N ASP A 734 -17.71 -22.34 6.85
CA ASP A 734 -18.95 -23.05 6.58
C ASP A 734 -18.70 -24.41 5.91
N ASP A 735 -17.75 -24.49 4.98
CA ASP A 735 -17.36 -25.75 4.34
C ASP A 735 -16.70 -26.73 5.31
N GLU A 736 -15.84 -26.26 6.22
CA GLU A 736 -15.24 -27.09 7.27
C GLU A 736 -16.28 -27.59 8.29
N LYS A 737 -17.29 -26.78 8.63
CA LYS A 737 -18.41 -27.24 9.48
C LYS A 737 -19.29 -28.28 8.77
N ASN A 738 -19.55 -28.10 7.48
CA ASN A 738 -20.33 -29.06 6.69
C ASN A 738 -19.59 -30.39 6.51
N ALA A 739 -18.25 -30.38 6.41
CA ALA A 739 -17.43 -31.58 6.32
C ALA A 739 -17.19 -32.28 7.67
N ALA A 740 -17.22 -31.55 8.79
CA ALA A 740 -16.91 -32.08 10.12
C ALA A 740 -18.08 -32.81 10.84
N GLY A 741 -19.19 -33.10 10.15
CA GLY A 741 -20.28 -33.88 10.73
C GLY A 741 -20.90 -33.20 11.97
N VAL A 742 -21.51 -32.05 11.75
CA VAL A 742 -22.29 -31.31 12.76
C VAL A 742 -23.33 -32.23 13.43
N SER A 743 -23.26 -32.33 14.75
CA SER A 743 -24.16 -33.20 15.54
C SER A 743 -25.62 -32.77 15.38
N GLU A 744 -26.54 -33.74 15.44
CA GLU A 744 -28.00 -33.59 15.45
C GLU A 744 -28.53 -32.41 16.32
N ARG A 745 -27.81 -32.02 17.38
CA ARG A 745 -28.16 -30.87 18.24
C ARG A 745 -28.08 -29.50 17.56
N GLU A 746 -27.16 -29.30 16.63
CA GLU A 746 -27.02 -28.02 15.90
C GLU A 746 -28.04 -27.91 14.75
N LYS A 747 -28.42 -29.04 14.13
CA LYS A 747 -29.53 -29.09 13.15
C LYS A 747 -30.89 -28.85 13.82
N ALA A 748 -31.10 -29.35 15.03
CA ALA A 748 -32.32 -29.09 15.80
C ALA A 748 -32.51 -27.59 16.09
N LEU A 749 -31.44 -26.85 16.41
CA LEU A 749 -31.49 -25.40 16.68
C LEU A 749 -31.81 -24.55 15.44
N VAL A 750 -31.42 -25.01 14.24
CA VAL A 750 -31.74 -24.34 12.97
C VAL A 750 -33.14 -24.70 12.48
N SER A 751 -33.60 -25.94 12.67
CA SER A 751 -34.92 -26.41 12.20
C SER A 751 -36.11 -25.71 12.86
N VAL A 752 -36.00 -25.29 14.12
CA VAL A 752 -37.08 -24.60 14.85
C VAL A 752 -37.35 -23.19 14.29
N VAL A 753 -36.41 -22.61 13.53
CA VAL A 753 -36.56 -21.28 12.92
C VAL A 753 -37.25 -21.36 11.55
N GLY A 754 -37.27 -22.53 10.89
CA GLY A 754 -37.90 -22.72 9.58
C GLY A 754 -39.42 -22.94 9.61
N GLU A 755 -40.01 -23.26 10.76
CA GLU A 755 -41.42 -23.69 10.82
C GLU A 755 -42.42 -22.58 11.23
N LYS A 756 -41.97 -21.33 11.40
CA LYS A 756 -42.86 -20.16 11.58
C LYS A 756 -42.35 -18.90 10.86
N ALA A 757 -42.09 -19.03 9.56
CA ALA A 757 -42.03 -17.91 8.62
C ALA A 757 -43.28 -17.94 7.73
#